data_AF-A0A946DK84-F1
#
_entry.id   AF-A0A946DK84-F1
#
_cell.length_a   1.000
_cell.length_b   1.000
_cell.length_c   1.000
_cell.angle_alpha   90.00
_cell.angle_beta   90.00
_cell.angle_gamma   90.00
#
_symmetry.space_group_name_H-M   'P 1'
#
loop_
_entity.id
_entity.type
_entity.pdbx_description
1 polymer ?
#
loop_
_entity_poly.entity_id
_entity_poly.type
_entity_poly.pdbx_seq_one_letter_code
_entity_poly.pdbx_strand_id
1 'polypeptide(L)'
;MVTLDKRLTDLRSLVRETAVKKATLTFCMTMIFFLGNSSLVRSEGIWLAIKENPKCFVWNQPAEHTNEPSQTASWNGTCLNRKVHGKGTFIWRFEKNVLREEQIFVGEFKEGRKTGLGTLTWASGDKYVGEFKEGKRTGQGSYSWAIGDKYVGGYQDDKKHGQGSFAWANGDKYVGGWEDDKKEGQGVLSWADGDKYSGSWEDDKRDGTGTYKWANGDMYVGGWKDDKRHGKGIGTWANGNRYVGEFKKGREAGPGTLTWANGDKYVGEFKDGKRTGQGSYSRAIGDKYVDGSQDDIVILAQMPINAKRSSALVTHVVTASEIENAKATDLTEYLSLYTPSVSINSAQNNPLQPDLQYRGFSASPLLGLSQGLVVYQNGARVNEPLGDSVNWDLVPDSAIERASLLAGGNPLFGLNALGGALSLTLKNGFTYEEREAEIRGGSWGRFSNTLQIGGNDGRWGYYGNISFFQEDGWRELSDSEAVNLYVSGSYRGAESEVDLGLYYADTKLIGNGASPRGLLNLSRKAIFTAPDITENNMKMVTVESKKNFGDNFTSSSNIFYRDVSSLSFNGDSSDLSLCDLAAGPKLIDGFDENKLESLGLDEDDVCENNSLDVSTVNQLEDILNLKSSSKKLQFDLEDVTNKIYAGTSLSDEAINNTSSRDQKSYGADIQGLYREPFYSFENSLFVGVGYQRGTSKFDSQTELATLDPTTRSTWGLGLGTFLSEEKTRVSTSTSTWSAYFLNTLNVKEELAISLGGRYNRTRVSLKDRTGVHPEIEGRHLFRRFNPTISAVLNVTKHNDLYITYGESSRAPTPIELACNDQVFTIARAAAEARGEDPDDIDLECRLPNAFLADPPLEQVVAESIEFGTRGSLDFVDYQLSFFRTNNKNDIIFQTTGRGKGLFSNVDNTRREGIETSLKGNIRKFSWVVSYSFIKATFEDDFKVLSPNHPLANADGDIFVQKGDSIPGIPEHQFKFTSDIDVTDKLNAGIEFSLFSDQFLRGDESNDLPTIGGYAVTNIKVNYSFSRKLDFFVRVANIFDRDYENFGLIGESPEEVLPDLEDNSPRFLGSGSPRAAWVGISLLF
;
A
#
# COMPACT_ATOMS: atom_id res chain seq x y z
N MET A 1 -20.55 4.97 -26.79
CA MET A 1 -20.72 5.20 -25.34
C MET A 1 -21.88 4.38 -24.78
N VAL A 2 -23.14 4.61 -25.15
CA VAL A 2 -24.30 3.81 -24.65
C VAL A 2 -24.16 2.27 -24.83
N THR A 3 -23.46 1.83 -25.87
CA THR A 3 -23.14 0.40 -26.13
C THR A 3 -21.97 -0.17 -25.32
N LEU A 4 -21.20 0.67 -24.61
CA LEU A 4 -20.13 0.24 -23.72
C LEU A 4 -20.65 0.02 -22.30
N ASP A 5 -21.51 0.92 -21.79
CA ASP A 5 -22.19 0.77 -20.48
C ASP A 5 -22.88 -0.58 -20.36
N LYS A 6 -23.79 -0.91 -21.29
CA LYS A 6 -24.51 -2.19 -21.26
C LYS A 6 -23.58 -3.42 -21.21
N ARG A 7 -22.44 -3.37 -21.89
CA ARG A 7 -21.46 -4.47 -21.89
C ARG A 7 -20.65 -4.57 -20.60
N LEU A 8 -20.52 -3.48 -19.85
CA LEU A 8 -19.94 -3.47 -18.50
C LEU A 8 -20.95 -3.93 -17.46
N THR A 9 -22.23 -3.58 -17.60
CA THR A 9 -23.31 -4.13 -16.74
C THR A 9 -23.47 -5.64 -16.91
N ASP A 10 -23.39 -6.14 -18.15
CA ASP A 10 -23.36 -7.59 -18.42
C ASP A 10 -22.09 -8.27 -17.85
N LEU A 11 -20.99 -7.53 -17.67
CA LEU A 11 -19.76 -8.02 -17.05
C LEU A 11 -19.91 -8.14 -15.53
N ARG A 12 -20.59 -7.18 -14.88
CA ARG A 12 -20.93 -7.23 -13.44
C ARG A 12 -21.71 -8.51 -13.10
N SER A 13 -22.72 -8.89 -13.90
CA SER A 13 -23.49 -10.13 -13.65
C SER A 13 -22.67 -11.40 -13.95
N LEU A 14 -21.90 -11.42 -15.04
CA LEU A 14 -21.10 -12.57 -15.44
C LEU A 14 -20.00 -12.91 -14.42
N VAL A 15 -19.34 -11.91 -13.84
CA VAL A 15 -18.33 -12.09 -12.79
C VAL A 15 -18.96 -12.64 -11.51
N ARG A 16 -20.10 -12.07 -11.08
CA ARG A 16 -20.83 -12.45 -9.86
C ARG A 16 -21.28 -13.92 -9.86
N GLU A 17 -21.74 -14.45 -11.00
CA GLU A 17 -22.13 -15.87 -11.10
C GLU A 17 -20.99 -16.85 -11.40
N THR A 18 -19.97 -16.43 -12.17
CA THR A 18 -19.00 -17.38 -12.75
C THR A 18 -17.78 -17.61 -11.86
N ALA A 19 -17.29 -16.60 -11.15
CA ALA A 19 -16.05 -16.70 -10.35
C ALA A 19 -16.23 -17.62 -9.13
N VAL A 20 -17.24 -17.33 -8.31
CA VAL A 20 -17.48 -17.99 -7.02
C VAL A 20 -17.82 -19.49 -7.15
N LYS A 21 -18.53 -19.90 -8.22
CA LYS A 21 -18.93 -21.30 -8.43
C LYS A 21 -17.87 -22.18 -9.10
N LYS A 22 -16.95 -21.62 -9.91
CA LYS A 22 -15.92 -22.42 -10.63
C LYS A 22 -14.63 -22.60 -9.86
N ALA A 23 -14.21 -21.63 -9.03
CA ALA A 23 -13.00 -21.75 -8.22
C ALA A 23 -13.07 -22.95 -7.26
N THR A 24 -14.18 -23.05 -6.52
CA THR A 24 -14.43 -24.09 -5.50
C THR A 24 -14.47 -25.52 -6.08
N LEU A 25 -14.99 -25.68 -7.30
CA LEU A 25 -15.11 -27.01 -7.93
C LEU A 25 -13.80 -27.48 -8.58
N THR A 26 -13.01 -26.54 -9.13
CA THR A 26 -11.75 -26.87 -9.83
C THR A 26 -10.66 -27.28 -8.84
N PHE A 27 -10.65 -26.72 -7.63
CA PHE A 27 -9.64 -27.01 -6.60
C PHE A 27 -9.67 -28.47 -6.10
N CYS A 28 -10.84 -29.12 -6.06
CA CYS A 28 -10.97 -30.51 -5.62
C CYS A 28 -10.53 -31.55 -6.67
N MET A 29 -10.59 -31.22 -7.97
CA MET A 29 -10.44 -32.24 -9.02
C MET A 29 -8.97 -32.55 -9.37
N THR A 30 -8.07 -31.59 -9.16
CA THR A 30 -6.65 -31.69 -9.54
C THR A 30 -5.80 -32.51 -8.57
N MET A 31 -6.25 -32.69 -7.32
CA MET A 31 -5.56 -33.47 -6.27
C MET A 31 -5.55 -34.99 -6.52
N ILE A 32 -6.45 -35.51 -7.37
CA ILE A 32 -6.68 -36.96 -7.52
C ILE A 32 -5.83 -37.60 -8.64
N PHE A 33 -5.24 -36.80 -9.54
CA PHE A 33 -4.62 -37.31 -10.77
C PHE A 33 -3.10 -37.63 -10.71
N PHE A 34 -2.42 -37.40 -9.59
CA PHE A 34 -0.94 -37.41 -9.53
C PHE A 34 -0.28 -38.67 -8.93
N LEU A 35 -1.02 -39.78 -8.73
CA LEU A 35 -0.45 -41.04 -8.22
C LEU A 35 -0.83 -42.24 -9.11
N GLY A 36 0.09 -42.66 -10.00
CA GLY A 36 -0.17 -43.77 -10.92
C GLY A 36 1.02 -44.32 -11.71
N ASN A 37 1.78 -45.24 -11.08
CA ASN A 37 2.60 -46.32 -11.66
C ASN A 37 3.79 -45.99 -12.60
N SER A 38 4.95 -46.54 -12.23
CA SER A 38 5.98 -47.02 -13.17
C SER A 38 6.44 -48.43 -12.72
N SER A 39 6.64 -49.35 -13.67
CA SER A 39 7.02 -50.74 -13.38
C SER A 39 8.19 -51.17 -14.28
N LEU A 40 9.33 -51.53 -13.68
CA LEU A 40 10.52 -52.03 -14.38
C LEU A 40 10.95 -53.41 -13.89
N VAL A 41 11.53 -54.17 -14.82
CA VAL A 41 11.87 -55.60 -14.72
C VAL A 41 12.97 -55.84 -13.66
N ARG A 42 12.84 -56.91 -12.87
CA ARG A 42 13.73 -57.25 -11.73
C ARG A 42 14.35 -58.63 -11.95
N SER A 43 15.67 -58.75 -11.78
CA SER A 43 16.38 -60.04 -11.83
C SER A 43 16.10 -60.90 -10.59
N GLU A 44 15.91 -62.20 -10.78
CA GLU A 44 15.54 -63.12 -9.68
C GLU A 44 16.75 -63.51 -8.82
N GLY A 45 16.60 -63.43 -7.49
CA GLY A 45 17.62 -63.83 -6.51
C GLY A 45 17.34 -65.19 -5.86
N ILE A 46 18.38 -65.82 -5.29
CA ILE A 46 18.33 -67.20 -4.78
C ILE A 46 18.13 -67.28 -3.25
N TRP A 47 17.66 -68.44 -2.78
CA TRP A 47 17.60 -68.78 -1.36
C TRP A 47 18.72 -69.74 -0.98
N LEU A 48 19.51 -69.38 0.03
CA LEU A 48 20.63 -70.15 0.56
C LEU A 48 20.30 -70.69 1.95
N ALA A 49 20.66 -71.94 2.24
CA ALA A 49 20.54 -72.51 3.59
C ALA A 49 21.73 -72.10 4.46
N ILE A 50 21.48 -71.77 5.73
CA ILE A 50 22.55 -71.43 6.68
C ILE A 50 23.30 -72.69 7.09
N LYS A 51 24.63 -72.67 6.98
CA LYS A 51 25.53 -73.81 7.22
C LYS A 51 25.39 -74.35 8.66
N GLU A 52 25.29 -73.46 9.64
CA GLU A 52 25.14 -73.80 11.05
C GLU A 52 23.69 -74.18 11.42
N ASN A 53 22.71 -73.88 10.56
CA ASN A 53 21.30 -74.24 10.75
C ASN A 53 20.61 -74.51 9.40
N PRO A 54 20.73 -75.74 8.84
CA PRO A 54 20.21 -76.07 7.50
C PRO A 54 18.69 -75.99 7.34
N LYS A 55 17.93 -75.75 8.43
CA LYS A 55 16.48 -75.50 8.37
C LYS A 55 16.14 -74.02 8.15
N CYS A 56 17.13 -73.13 8.23
CA CYS A 56 17.00 -71.68 8.09
C CYS A 56 17.58 -71.19 6.76
N PHE A 57 16.86 -70.28 6.09
CA PHE A 57 17.18 -69.80 4.76
C PHE A 57 17.34 -68.27 4.72
N VAL A 58 18.23 -67.78 3.86
CA VAL A 58 18.44 -66.36 3.58
C VAL A 58 18.30 -66.12 2.08
N TRP A 59 17.71 -65.00 1.69
CA TRP A 59 17.63 -64.58 0.31
C TRP A 59 18.82 -63.69 -0.02
N ASN A 60 19.57 -64.02 -1.08
CA ASN A 60 20.67 -63.21 -1.57
C ASN A 60 20.63 -63.18 -3.10
N GLN A 61 20.79 -62.01 -3.70
CA GLN A 61 21.03 -61.91 -5.14
C GLN A 61 22.51 -62.19 -5.41
N PRO A 62 22.85 -63.15 -6.29
CA PRO A 62 24.21 -63.32 -6.74
C PRO A 62 24.65 -62.10 -7.56
N ALA A 63 25.92 -61.74 -7.47
CA ALA A 63 26.52 -60.84 -8.47
C ALA A 63 26.57 -61.56 -9.82
N GLU A 64 26.50 -60.79 -10.91
CA GLU A 64 26.55 -61.30 -12.28
C GLU A 64 27.74 -62.27 -12.49
N HIS A 65 27.49 -63.36 -13.21
CA HIS A 65 28.41 -64.49 -13.42
C HIS A 65 28.80 -65.30 -12.17
N THR A 66 27.82 -66.01 -11.59
CA THR A 66 28.06 -67.06 -10.58
C THR A 66 27.27 -68.35 -10.87
N ASN A 67 27.69 -69.09 -11.90
CA ASN A 67 27.44 -70.52 -12.00
C ASN A 67 28.61 -71.23 -11.33
N GLU A 68 28.46 -71.83 -10.13
CA GLU A 68 29.27 -72.92 -9.54
C GLU A 68 28.73 -73.28 -8.11
N PRO A 69 28.96 -74.51 -7.57
CA PRO A 69 28.13 -75.08 -6.49
C PRO A 69 28.63 -74.88 -5.05
N SER A 70 29.79 -74.27 -4.83
CA SER A 70 30.52 -74.29 -3.53
C SER A 70 30.14 -73.17 -2.54
N GLN A 71 28.93 -72.61 -2.65
CA GLN A 71 28.50 -71.49 -1.81
C GLN A 71 28.18 -71.91 -0.37
N THR A 72 28.65 -71.15 0.62
CA THR A 72 28.26 -71.32 2.03
C THR A 72 27.80 -70.00 2.64
N ALA A 73 26.72 -70.08 3.41
CA ALA A 73 26.08 -68.96 4.08
C ALA A 73 26.11 -69.20 5.59
N SER A 74 26.67 -68.27 6.36
CA SER A 74 26.72 -68.34 7.83
C SER A 74 25.94 -67.17 8.45
N TRP A 75 25.22 -67.41 9.53
CA TRP A 75 24.44 -66.39 10.26
C TRP A 75 24.46 -66.66 11.76
N ASN A 76 24.70 -65.60 12.56
CA ASN A 76 24.80 -65.70 14.03
C ASN A 76 23.57 -65.16 14.79
N GLY A 77 22.57 -64.62 14.10
CA GLY A 77 21.33 -64.09 14.70
C GLY A 77 20.20 -65.13 14.75
N THR A 78 18.96 -64.65 14.95
CA THR A 78 17.78 -65.52 15.04
C THR A 78 17.27 -66.03 13.68
N CYS A 79 16.47 -67.11 13.73
CA CYS A 79 15.74 -67.64 12.59
C CYS A 79 14.26 -67.79 12.95
N LEU A 80 13.38 -67.14 12.20
CA LEU A 80 11.92 -67.15 12.37
C LEU A 80 11.27 -67.70 11.09
N ASN A 81 10.26 -68.57 11.21
CA ASN A 81 9.56 -69.16 10.06
C ASN A 81 10.50 -69.78 8.99
N ARG A 82 11.56 -70.46 9.44
CA ARG A 82 12.63 -71.03 8.60
C ARG A 82 13.44 -69.98 7.80
N LYS A 83 13.35 -68.70 8.13
CA LYS A 83 14.13 -67.63 7.47
C LYS A 83 14.99 -66.86 8.47
N VAL A 84 16.09 -66.30 7.98
CA VAL A 84 16.95 -65.38 8.74
C VAL A 84 16.14 -64.15 9.16
N HIS A 85 16.22 -63.79 10.45
CA HIS A 85 15.40 -62.75 11.07
C HIS A 85 16.16 -62.04 12.22
N GLY A 86 15.90 -60.75 12.42
CA GLY A 86 16.51 -59.94 13.47
C GLY A 86 17.90 -59.43 13.11
N LYS A 87 18.61 -58.87 14.10
CA LYS A 87 19.95 -58.28 13.94
C LYS A 87 21.05 -59.32 14.11
N GLY A 88 22.12 -59.19 13.32
CA GLY A 88 23.28 -60.09 13.38
C GLY A 88 24.29 -59.85 12.25
N THR A 89 25.22 -60.78 12.14
CA THR A 89 26.26 -60.85 11.11
C THR A 89 25.98 -62.03 10.18
N PHE A 90 25.77 -61.71 8.92
CA PHE A 90 25.68 -62.65 7.81
C PHE A 90 27.01 -62.69 7.07
N ILE A 91 27.52 -63.88 6.78
CA ILE A 91 28.74 -64.08 5.99
C ILE A 91 28.42 -65.04 4.85
N TRP A 92 28.60 -64.59 3.63
CA TRP A 92 28.46 -65.39 2.42
C TRP A 92 29.84 -65.63 1.81
N ARG A 93 30.18 -66.90 1.60
CA ARG A 93 31.42 -67.32 0.94
C ARG A 93 31.07 -68.07 -0.33
N PHE A 94 31.68 -67.67 -1.43
CA PHE A 94 31.45 -68.23 -2.75
C PHE A 94 32.78 -68.24 -3.53
N GLU A 95 32.86 -69.07 -4.56
CA GLU A 95 34.03 -69.11 -5.45
C GLU A 95 33.73 -68.35 -6.74
N LYS A 96 34.66 -67.49 -7.15
CA LYS A 96 34.61 -66.70 -8.37
C LYS A 96 35.98 -66.77 -9.03
N ASN A 97 36.04 -67.26 -10.27
CA ASN A 97 37.30 -67.47 -11.01
C ASN A 97 38.37 -68.24 -10.18
N VAL A 98 37.97 -69.33 -9.50
CA VAL A 98 38.83 -70.17 -8.64
C VAL A 98 39.33 -69.49 -7.35
N LEU A 99 39.01 -68.22 -7.12
CA LEU A 99 39.27 -67.52 -5.85
C LEU A 99 38.06 -67.63 -4.91
N ARG A 100 38.32 -67.81 -3.61
CA ARG A 100 37.29 -67.70 -2.57
C ARG A 100 37.07 -66.24 -2.21
N GLU A 101 35.87 -65.75 -2.44
CA GLU A 101 35.41 -64.43 -2.01
C GLU A 101 34.54 -64.55 -0.75
N GLU A 102 34.60 -63.53 0.10
CA GLU A 102 33.76 -63.40 1.30
C GLU A 102 33.02 -62.05 1.26
N GLN A 103 31.70 -62.08 1.42
CA GLN A 103 30.86 -60.90 1.61
C GLN A 103 30.27 -60.93 3.02
N ILE A 104 30.41 -59.84 3.77
CA ILE A 104 29.94 -59.70 5.15
C ILE A 104 28.84 -58.65 5.19
N PHE A 105 27.71 -58.97 5.82
CA PHE A 105 26.66 -58.01 6.16
C PHE A 105 26.41 -58.00 7.66
N VAL A 106 26.48 -56.82 8.28
CA VAL A 106 26.12 -56.59 9.69
C VAL A 106 24.91 -55.68 9.73
N GLY A 107 23.76 -56.18 10.16
CA GLY A 107 22.51 -55.43 10.11
C GLY A 107 21.29 -56.29 10.45
N GLU A 108 20.11 -55.81 10.09
CA GLU A 108 18.84 -56.49 10.34
C GLU A 108 18.34 -57.26 9.11
N PHE A 109 17.71 -58.40 9.36
CA PHE A 109 16.95 -59.16 8.37
C PHE A 109 15.49 -59.30 8.80
N LYS A 110 14.59 -59.24 7.81
CA LYS A 110 13.16 -59.58 7.98
C LYS A 110 12.75 -60.46 6.81
N GLU A 111 12.06 -61.56 7.11
CA GLU A 111 11.67 -62.58 6.13
C GLU A 111 12.82 -63.00 5.21
N GLY A 112 14.04 -63.17 5.76
CA GLY A 112 15.22 -63.60 5.03
C GLY A 112 15.86 -62.55 4.10
N ARG A 113 15.37 -61.30 4.09
CA ARG A 113 15.96 -60.20 3.30
C ARG A 113 16.53 -59.10 4.20
N LYS A 114 17.62 -58.45 3.75
CA LYS A 114 18.25 -57.30 4.44
C LYS A 114 17.23 -56.16 4.56
N THR A 115 17.09 -55.57 5.74
CA THR A 115 16.16 -54.47 6.02
C THR A 115 16.73 -53.49 7.05
N GLY A 116 16.24 -52.26 7.07
CA GLY A 116 16.70 -51.24 8.02
C GLY A 116 18.18 -50.89 7.85
N LEU A 117 18.80 -50.32 8.87
CA LEU A 117 20.20 -49.92 8.82
C LEU A 117 21.15 -51.13 8.86
N GLY A 118 22.12 -51.15 7.95
CA GLY A 118 23.13 -52.20 7.86
C GLY A 118 24.43 -51.76 7.20
N THR A 119 25.48 -52.53 7.45
CA THR A 119 26.80 -52.42 6.80
C THR A 119 27.02 -53.64 5.92
N LEU A 120 27.25 -53.44 4.62
CA LEU A 120 27.64 -54.47 3.66
C LEU A 120 29.10 -54.26 3.27
N THR A 121 29.91 -55.31 3.26
CA THR A 121 31.32 -55.29 2.87
C THR A 121 31.58 -56.43 1.89
N TRP A 122 32.17 -56.11 0.74
CA TRP A 122 32.46 -57.05 -0.34
C TRP A 122 33.91 -57.53 -0.28
N ALA A 123 34.21 -58.66 -0.94
CA ALA A 123 35.55 -59.21 -1.03
C ALA A 123 36.57 -58.28 -1.71
N SER A 124 36.10 -57.35 -2.54
CA SER A 124 36.91 -56.27 -3.13
C SER A 124 37.46 -55.27 -2.11
N GLY A 125 36.93 -55.25 -0.88
CA GLY A 125 37.15 -54.19 0.11
C GLY A 125 36.15 -53.04 0.02
N ASP A 126 35.26 -53.04 -0.98
CA ASP A 126 34.17 -52.06 -1.05
C ASP A 126 33.24 -52.19 0.16
N LYS A 127 32.60 -51.09 0.55
CA LYS A 127 31.75 -51.03 1.74
C LYS A 127 30.57 -50.08 1.55
N TYR A 128 29.38 -50.53 1.93
CA TYR A 128 28.17 -49.71 2.03
C TYR A 128 27.67 -49.67 3.46
N VAL A 129 27.24 -48.50 3.93
CA VAL A 129 26.59 -48.29 5.23
C VAL A 129 25.36 -47.44 5.00
N GLY A 130 24.17 -47.96 5.27
CA GLY A 130 22.92 -47.26 5.01
C GLY A 130 21.69 -48.12 5.18
N GLU A 131 20.54 -47.64 4.69
CA GLU A 131 19.26 -48.33 4.79
C GLU A 131 19.07 -49.39 3.69
N PHE A 132 18.40 -50.49 4.08
CA PHE A 132 17.97 -51.55 3.18
C PHE A 132 16.46 -51.74 3.25
N LYS A 133 15.84 -52.05 2.12
CA LYS A 133 14.43 -52.47 2.02
C LYS A 133 14.33 -53.62 1.03
N GLU A 134 13.77 -54.74 1.48
CA GLU A 134 13.67 -55.99 0.71
C GLU A 134 15.00 -56.48 0.08
N GLY A 135 16.14 -56.27 0.74
CA GLY A 135 17.45 -56.68 0.24
C GLY A 135 18.19 -55.65 -0.62
N LYS A 136 17.50 -54.61 -1.10
CA LYS A 136 18.09 -53.51 -1.89
C LYS A 136 18.49 -52.32 -1.01
N ARG A 137 19.49 -51.53 -1.43
CA ARG A 137 19.81 -50.23 -0.83
C ARG A 137 18.68 -49.23 -1.10
N THR A 138 18.32 -48.47 -0.07
CA THR A 138 17.34 -47.37 -0.15
C THR A 138 17.69 -46.27 0.87
N GLY A 139 16.85 -45.25 1.02
CA GLY A 139 17.01 -44.23 2.06
C GLY A 139 18.35 -43.50 1.95
N GLN A 140 18.92 -43.11 3.08
CA GLN A 140 20.27 -42.50 3.10
C GLN A 140 21.36 -43.56 3.29
N GLY A 141 22.48 -43.41 2.58
CA GLY A 141 23.62 -44.30 2.74
C GLY A 141 24.94 -43.74 2.20
N SER A 142 26.03 -44.37 2.62
CA SER A 142 27.37 -44.12 2.08
C SER A 142 27.95 -45.39 1.48
N TYR A 143 28.45 -45.29 0.25
CA TYR A 143 29.27 -46.31 -0.39
C TYR A 143 30.71 -45.81 -0.44
N SER A 144 31.68 -46.62 -0.03
CA SER A 144 33.11 -46.36 -0.15
C SER A 144 33.72 -47.49 -0.96
N TRP A 145 34.38 -47.15 -2.07
CA TRP A 145 35.07 -48.13 -2.90
C TRP A 145 36.49 -48.36 -2.40
N ALA A 146 37.03 -49.56 -2.59
CA ALA A 146 38.40 -49.89 -2.19
C ALA A 146 39.47 -49.03 -2.89
N ILE A 147 39.14 -48.49 -4.07
CA ILE A 147 39.99 -47.58 -4.85
C ILE A 147 40.06 -46.14 -4.29
N GLY A 148 39.27 -45.80 -3.26
CA GLY A 148 39.27 -44.49 -2.61
C GLY A 148 38.07 -43.59 -2.96
N ASP A 149 37.32 -43.90 -4.01
CA ASP A 149 36.06 -43.22 -4.33
C ASP A 149 35.05 -43.37 -3.18
N LYS A 150 34.16 -42.38 -3.01
CA LYS A 150 33.13 -42.40 -1.97
C LYS A 150 31.88 -41.62 -2.37
N TYR A 151 30.71 -42.24 -2.17
CA TYR A 151 29.40 -41.61 -2.26
C TYR A 151 28.76 -41.50 -0.88
N VAL A 152 28.00 -40.43 -0.65
CA VAL A 152 27.13 -40.21 0.51
C VAL A 152 25.86 -39.53 0.01
N GLY A 153 24.71 -40.18 0.12
CA GLY A 153 23.45 -39.60 -0.35
C GLY A 153 22.30 -40.60 -0.40
N GLY A 154 21.24 -40.20 -1.10
CA GLY A 154 20.04 -41.02 -1.27
C GLY A 154 20.25 -42.22 -2.20
N TYR A 155 19.53 -43.31 -1.90
CA TYR A 155 19.42 -44.49 -2.73
C TYR A 155 17.95 -44.85 -2.99
N GLN A 156 17.65 -45.27 -4.21
CA GLN A 156 16.39 -45.89 -4.58
C GLN A 156 16.67 -47.13 -5.43
N ASP A 157 16.15 -48.28 -5.00
CA ASP A 157 16.22 -49.53 -5.75
C ASP A 157 17.64 -49.95 -6.20
N ASP A 158 18.64 -49.71 -5.33
CA ASP A 158 20.09 -49.86 -5.54
C ASP A 158 20.82 -48.79 -6.37
N LYS A 159 20.11 -47.82 -6.96
CA LYS A 159 20.72 -46.67 -7.67
C LYS A 159 20.87 -45.46 -6.75
N LYS A 160 21.86 -44.59 -7.01
CA LYS A 160 21.95 -43.25 -6.41
C LYS A 160 20.74 -42.42 -6.88
N HIS A 161 20.02 -41.80 -5.94
CA HIS A 161 18.80 -41.06 -6.24
C HIS A 161 18.58 -39.93 -5.20
N GLY A 162 18.02 -38.80 -5.63
CA GLY A 162 17.85 -37.63 -4.77
C GLY A 162 19.17 -36.90 -4.51
N GLN A 163 19.31 -36.22 -3.36
CA GLN A 163 20.51 -35.45 -3.05
C GLN A 163 21.68 -36.34 -2.59
N GLY A 164 22.88 -36.07 -3.10
CA GLY A 164 24.09 -36.79 -2.69
C GLY A 164 25.41 -36.16 -3.15
N SER A 165 26.49 -36.51 -2.45
CA SER A 165 27.86 -36.15 -2.79
C SER A 165 28.65 -37.37 -3.23
N PHE A 166 29.39 -37.22 -4.32
CA PHE A 166 30.40 -38.18 -4.78
C PHE A 166 31.77 -37.50 -4.70
N ALA A 167 32.74 -38.14 -4.07
CA ALA A 167 34.14 -37.76 -4.06
C ALA A 167 34.94 -38.85 -4.76
N TRP A 168 35.75 -38.47 -5.74
CA TRP A 168 36.62 -39.38 -6.48
C TRP A 168 38.02 -39.42 -5.86
N ALA A 169 38.71 -40.55 -6.01
CA ALA A 169 40.06 -40.75 -5.48
C ALA A 169 41.12 -39.80 -6.08
N ASN A 170 40.83 -39.20 -7.24
CA ASN A 170 41.67 -38.17 -7.87
C ASN A 170 41.54 -36.78 -7.21
N GLY A 171 40.60 -36.58 -6.28
CA GLY A 171 40.33 -35.31 -5.61
C GLY A 171 39.12 -34.53 -6.14
N ASP A 172 38.52 -34.95 -7.27
CA ASP A 172 37.28 -34.34 -7.77
C ASP A 172 36.11 -34.59 -6.81
N LYS A 173 35.13 -33.69 -6.80
CA LYS A 173 33.94 -33.82 -5.94
C LYS A 173 32.68 -33.21 -6.55
N TYR A 174 31.62 -34.02 -6.61
CA TYR A 174 30.26 -33.60 -6.90
C TYR A 174 29.42 -33.49 -5.61
N VAL A 175 28.50 -32.51 -5.58
CA VAL A 175 27.43 -32.37 -4.58
C VAL A 175 26.18 -31.87 -5.31
N GLY A 176 25.11 -32.65 -5.35
CA GLY A 176 23.88 -32.25 -6.06
C GLY A 176 22.85 -33.37 -6.18
N GLY A 177 21.89 -33.16 -7.08
CA GLY A 177 20.88 -34.16 -7.40
C GLY A 177 21.42 -35.35 -8.20
N TRP A 178 20.80 -36.50 -7.97
CA TRP A 178 21.03 -37.75 -8.68
C TRP A 178 19.69 -38.35 -9.10
N GLU A 179 19.62 -38.86 -10.32
CA GLU A 179 18.53 -39.71 -10.79
C GLU A 179 19.13 -40.91 -11.53
N ASP A 180 18.73 -42.11 -11.12
CA ASP A 180 19.14 -43.38 -11.73
C ASP A 180 20.65 -43.50 -12.03
N ASP A 181 21.45 -43.18 -11.01
CA ASP A 181 22.93 -43.13 -11.01
C ASP A 181 23.60 -41.97 -11.78
N LYS A 182 22.85 -41.13 -12.49
CA LYS A 182 23.33 -39.92 -13.18
C LYS A 182 23.17 -38.67 -12.33
N LYS A 183 23.99 -37.63 -12.58
CA LYS A 183 23.81 -36.28 -12.01
C LYS A 183 22.63 -35.59 -12.69
N GLU A 184 21.74 -35.00 -11.90
CA GLU A 184 20.47 -34.44 -12.36
C GLU A 184 20.06 -33.22 -11.53
N GLY A 185 19.32 -32.27 -12.10
CA GLY A 185 18.89 -31.05 -11.40
C GLY A 185 20.05 -30.14 -11.01
N GLN A 186 20.01 -29.52 -9.82
CA GLN A 186 21.09 -28.61 -9.38
C GLN A 186 22.27 -29.38 -8.75
N GLY A 187 23.50 -29.01 -9.12
CA GLY A 187 24.70 -29.58 -8.54
C GLY A 187 25.99 -28.81 -8.79
N VAL A 188 26.93 -29.02 -7.87
CA VAL A 188 28.27 -28.43 -7.86
C VAL A 188 29.30 -29.52 -8.14
N LEU A 189 30.07 -29.37 -9.21
CA LEU A 189 31.25 -30.19 -9.48
C LEU A 189 32.50 -29.33 -9.27
N SER A 190 33.40 -29.77 -8.40
CA SER A 190 34.70 -29.14 -8.17
C SER A 190 35.77 -30.14 -8.57
N TRP A 191 36.75 -29.71 -9.37
CA TRP A 191 37.84 -30.54 -9.86
C TRP A 191 39.11 -30.33 -9.02
N ALA A 192 39.98 -31.33 -9.00
CA ALA A 192 41.22 -31.32 -8.23
C ALA A 192 42.24 -30.26 -8.71
N ASP A 193 42.12 -29.78 -9.95
CA ASP A 193 42.92 -28.68 -10.52
C ASP A 193 42.45 -27.28 -10.09
N GLY A 194 41.29 -27.17 -9.45
CA GLY A 194 40.68 -25.91 -9.00
C GLY A 194 39.54 -25.39 -9.87
N ASP A 195 39.24 -26.03 -11.01
CA ASP A 195 38.02 -25.72 -11.78
C ASP A 195 36.77 -26.00 -10.92
N LYS A 196 35.68 -25.26 -11.16
CA LYS A 196 34.41 -25.46 -10.45
C LYS A 196 33.20 -25.07 -11.28
N TYR A 197 32.27 -26.00 -11.46
CA TYR A 197 30.92 -25.76 -11.97
C TYR A 197 29.89 -25.77 -10.84
N SER A 198 28.90 -24.89 -10.94
CA SER A 198 27.74 -24.81 -10.05
C SER A 198 26.51 -24.44 -10.87
N GLY A 199 25.59 -25.38 -11.06
CA GLY A 199 24.41 -25.14 -11.88
C GLY A 199 23.62 -26.39 -12.20
N SER A 200 22.88 -26.29 -13.29
CA SER A 200 21.91 -27.29 -13.76
C SER A 200 22.60 -28.44 -14.50
N TRP A 201 22.16 -29.66 -14.22
CA TRP A 201 22.58 -30.91 -14.84
C TRP A 201 21.36 -31.63 -15.42
N GLU A 202 21.53 -32.22 -16.59
CA GLU A 202 20.56 -33.11 -17.25
C GLU A 202 21.39 -34.28 -17.81
N ASP A 203 21.05 -35.53 -17.46
CA ASP A 203 21.69 -36.72 -18.04
C ASP A 203 23.24 -36.73 -17.94
N ASP A 204 23.79 -36.44 -16.75
CA ASP A 204 25.22 -36.26 -16.46
C ASP A 204 25.93 -35.05 -17.12
N LYS A 205 25.27 -34.27 -17.99
CA LYS A 205 25.84 -33.10 -18.68
C LYS A 205 25.42 -31.80 -18.00
N ARG A 206 26.19 -30.72 -18.20
CA ARG A 206 25.76 -29.36 -17.83
C ARG A 206 24.72 -28.86 -18.83
N ASP A 207 23.52 -28.59 -18.35
CA ASP A 207 22.39 -28.19 -19.18
C ASP A 207 21.38 -27.37 -18.37
N GLY A 208 20.91 -26.24 -18.89
CA GLY A 208 20.12 -25.25 -18.14
C GLY A 208 20.94 -23.99 -17.82
N THR A 209 20.98 -23.56 -16.55
CA THR A 209 21.79 -22.37 -16.14
C THR A 209 22.86 -22.76 -15.14
N GLY A 210 24.05 -22.14 -15.24
CA GLY A 210 25.15 -22.43 -14.34
C GLY A 210 26.36 -21.51 -14.44
N THR A 211 27.12 -21.47 -13.34
CA THR A 211 28.40 -20.79 -13.21
C THR A 211 29.53 -21.80 -13.40
N TYR A 212 30.50 -21.51 -14.26
CA TYR A 212 31.79 -22.20 -14.32
C TYR A 212 32.89 -21.22 -13.96
N LYS A 213 33.77 -21.60 -13.03
CA LYS A 213 35.01 -20.90 -12.70
C LYS A 213 36.17 -21.80 -13.11
N TRP A 214 37.10 -21.27 -13.88
CA TRP A 214 38.32 -21.96 -14.24
C TRP A 214 39.43 -21.62 -13.24
N ALA A 215 40.34 -22.56 -12.99
CA ALA A 215 41.49 -22.39 -12.10
C ALA A 215 42.44 -21.25 -12.55
N ASN A 216 42.40 -20.89 -13.84
CA ASN A 216 43.15 -19.76 -14.40
C ASN A 216 42.57 -18.38 -14.04
N GLY A 217 41.39 -18.31 -13.41
CA GLY A 217 40.68 -17.07 -13.06
C GLY A 217 39.60 -16.63 -14.05
N ASP A 218 39.42 -17.32 -15.18
CA ASP A 218 38.26 -17.10 -16.06
C ASP A 218 36.97 -17.55 -15.33
N MET A 219 35.83 -16.94 -15.69
CA MET A 219 34.52 -17.26 -15.15
C MET A 219 33.43 -17.08 -16.20
N TYR A 220 32.44 -17.97 -16.22
CA TYR A 220 31.24 -17.86 -17.04
C TYR A 220 29.99 -18.05 -16.17
N VAL A 221 29.00 -17.18 -16.35
CA VAL A 221 27.67 -17.30 -15.73
C VAL A 221 26.63 -17.19 -16.83
N GLY A 222 25.86 -18.24 -17.08
CA GLY A 222 24.85 -18.19 -18.15
C GLY A 222 24.24 -19.55 -18.45
N GLY A 223 23.64 -19.66 -19.63
CA GLY A 223 23.05 -20.90 -20.09
C GLY A 223 24.07 -21.95 -20.56
N TRP A 224 23.68 -23.21 -20.45
CA TRP A 224 24.42 -24.38 -20.89
C TRP A 224 23.46 -25.29 -21.67
N LYS A 225 23.94 -25.90 -22.76
CA LYS A 225 23.27 -27.02 -23.44
C LYS A 225 24.34 -28.02 -23.88
N ASP A 226 24.18 -29.30 -23.56
CA ASP A 226 25.14 -30.36 -23.88
C ASP A 226 26.61 -29.96 -23.56
N ASP A 227 26.88 -29.59 -22.29
CA ASP A 227 28.21 -29.18 -21.79
C ASP A 227 28.83 -27.93 -22.45
N LYS A 228 28.05 -27.17 -23.23
CA LYS A 228 28.53 -25.96 -23.94
C LYS A 228 27.74 -24.73 -23.52
N ARG A 229 28.45 -23.61 -23.33
CA ARG A 229 27.87 -22.27 -23.13
C ARG A 229 26.84 -21.96 -24.23
N HIS A 230 25.63 -21.58 -23.84
CA HIS A 230 24.48 -21.41 -24.73
C HIS A 230 23.52 -20.32 -24.20
N GLY A 231 22.85 -19.59 -25.10
CA GLY A 231 21.90 -18.54 -24.70
C GLY A 231 22.59 -17.35 -24.04
N LYS A 232 21.83 -16.50 -23.32
CA LYS A 232 22.38 -15.31 -22.65
C LYS A 232 23.38 -15.72 -21.56
N GLY A 233 24.51 -15.01 -21.49
CA GLY A 233 25.52 -15.25 -20.47
C GLY A 233 26.58 -14.15 -20.35
N ILE A 234 27.37 -14.25 -19.29
CA ILE A 234 28.44 -13.34 -18.92
C ILE A 234 29.73 -14.14 -18.89
N GLY A 235 30.67 -13.83 -19.79
CA GLY A 235 32.05 -14.30 -19.71
C GLY A 235 32.92 -13.24 -19.04
N THR A 236 33.77 -13.64 -18.11
CA THR A 236 34.82 -12.80 -17.53
C THR A 236 36.13 -13.56 -17.66
N TRP A 237 37.17 -12.88 -18.12
CA TRP A 237 38.49 -13.48 -18.30
C TRP A 237 39.47 -12.98 -17.25
N ALA A 238 40.45 -13.80 -16.89
CA ALA A 238 41.50 -13.49 -15.92
C ALA A 238 42.32 -12.23 -16.29
N ASN A 239 42.33 -11.85 -17.58
CA ASN A 239 42.94 -10.62 -18.06
C ASN A 239 42.10 -9.34 -17.78
N GLY A 240 40.93 -9.46 -17.15
CA GLY A 240 40.02 -8.35 -16.82
C GLY A 240 38.98 -8.02 -17.89
N ASN A 241 38.97 -8.70 -19.04
CA ASN A 241 37.92 -8.52 -20.04
C ASN A 241 36.60 -9.14 -19.55
N ARG A 242 35.46 -8.59 -19.98
CA ARG A 242 34.12 -9.07 -19.67
C ARG A 242 33.20 -8.98 -20.90
N TYR A 243 32.58 -10.08 -21.28
CA TYR A 243 31.54 -10.13 -22.30
C TYR A 243 30.17 -10.39 -21.66
N VAL A 244 29.13 -9.69 -22.14
CA VAL A 244 27.72 -9.91 -21.79
C VAL A 244 26.93 -9.98 -23.09
N GLY A 245 26.30 -11.11 -23.39
CA GLY A 245 25.59 -11.31 -24.66
C GLY A 245 25.16 -12.76 -24.85
N GLU A 246 24.83 -13.15 -26.08
CA GLU A 246 24.47 -14.54 -26.36
C GLU A 246 25.70 -15.44 -26.60
N PHE A 247 25.52 -16.72 -26.30
CA PHE A 247 26.48 -17.77 -26.61
C PHE A 247 25.81 -18.85 -27.46
N LYS A 248 26.54 -19.37 -28.45
CA LYS A 248 26.10 -20.47 -29.30
C LYS A 248 27.23 -21.46 -29.48
N LYS A 249 26.97 -22.73 -29.15
CA LYS A 249 27.96 -23.83 -29.21
C LYS A 249 29.30 -23.50 -28.50
N GLY A 250 29.24 -22.76 -27.39
CA GLY A 250 30.43 -22.42 -26.61
C GLY A 250 31.14 -21.11 -26.98
N ARG A 251 30.67 -20.35 -27.98
CA ARG A 251 31.26 -19.07 -28.42
C ARG A 251 30.27 -17.92 -28.39
N GLU A 252 30.78 -16.70 -28.30
CA GLU A 252 30.04 -15.44 -28.33
C GLU A 252 29.31 -15.30 -29.68
N ALA A 253 28.03 -14.93 -29.62
CA ALA A 253 27.12 -14.84 -30.75
C ALA A 253 26.05 -13.76 -30.51
N GLY A 254 25.37 -13.31 -31.56
CA GLY A 254 24.24 -12.37 -31.45
C GLY A 254 24.63 -11.00 -30.87
N PRO A 255 23.65 -10.21 -30.40
CA PRO A 255 23.93 -8.92 -29.77
C PRO A 255 24.68 -9.12 -28.45
N GLY A 256 25.79 -8.38 -28.29
CA GLY A 256 26.60 -8.45 -27.08
C GLY A 256 27.45 -7.21 -26.82
N THR A 257 27.93 -7.13 -25.58
CA THR A 257 28.85 -6.10 -25.08
C THR A 257 30.15 -6.77 -24.66
N LEU A 258 31.27 -6.40 -25.27
CA LEU A 258 32.61 -6.73 -24.81
C LEU A 258 33.25 -5.50 -24.16
N THR A 259 33.57 -5.59 -22.89
CA THR A 259 34.35 -4.61 -22.14
C THR A 259 35.76 -5.15 -21.94
N TRP A 260 36.78 -4.34 -22.20
CA TRP A 260 38.18 -4.68 -21.96
C TRP A 260 38.64 -4.19 -20.59
N ALA A 261 39.72 -4.78 -20.08
CA ALA A 261 40.28 -4.43 -18.76
C ALA A 261 40.73 -2.97 -18.64
N ASN A 262 41.14 -2.34 -19.74
CA ASN A 262 41.45 -0.91 -19.80
C ASN A 262 40.19 -0.01 -19.71
N GLY A 263 39.00 -0.61 -19.72
CA GLY A 263 37.70 0.06 -19.64
C GLY A 263 37.02 0.32 -20.97
N ASP A 264 37.70 0.12 -22.12
CA ASP A 264 37.09 0.23 -23.44
C ASP A 264 35.88 -0.70 -23.57
N LYS A 265 34.90 -0.33 -24.40
CA LYS A 265 33.66 -1.08 -24.60
C LYS A 265 33.33 -1.18 -26.09
N TYR A 266 32.92 -2.36 -26.53
CA TYR A 266 32.28 -2.58 -27.84
C TYR A 266 30.89 -3.16 -27.62
N VAL A 267 29.88 -2.58 -28.28
CA VAL A 267 28.49 -3.04 -28.25
C VAL A 267 28.05 -3.29 -29.69
N GLY A 268 27.65 -4.51 -30.03
CA GLY A 268 27.28 -4.88 -31.39
C GLY A 268 27.07 -6.39 -31.58
N GLU A 269 26.98 -6.81 -32.84
CA GLU A 269 26.74 -8.21 -33.20
C GLU A 269 28.00 -9.07 -33.14
N PHE A 270 27.86 -10.32 -32.68
CA PHE A 270 28.94 -11.30 -32.61
C PHE A 270 28.62 -12.56 -33.42
N LYS A 271 29.64 -13.15 -34.02
CA LYS A 271 29.56 -14.44 -34.69
C LYS A 271 30.83 -15.25 -34.48
N ASP A 272 30.67 -16.43 -33.87
CA ASP A 272 31.74 -17.40 -33.58
C ASP A 272 32.94 -16.80 -32.81
N GLY A 273 32.67 -15.88 -31.88
CA GLY A 273 33.68 -15.15 -31.09
C GLY A 273 34.25 -13.89 -31.76
N LYS A 274 33.75 -13.50 -32.95
CA LYS A 274 34.21 -12.31 -33.67
C LYS A 274 33.14 -11.24 -33.71
N ARG A 275 33.56 -9.98 -33.52
CA ARG A 275 32.74 -8.78 -33.76
C ARG A 275 32.35 -8.72 -35.25
N THR A 276 31.07 -8.48 -35.52
CA THR A 276 30.48 -8.45 -36.87
C THR A 276 29.32 -7.43 -36.92
N GLY A 277 28.78 -7.15 -38.11
CA GLY A 277 27.65 -6.21 -38.24
C GLY A 277 27.99 -4.76 -37.88
N GLN A 278 26.97 -3.97 -37.57
CA GLN A 278 27.14 -2.63 -37.00
C GLN A 278 27.33 -2.74 -35.48
N GLY A 279 28.20 -1.90 -34.92
CA GLY A 279 28.45 -1.84 -33.49
C GLY A 279 29.27 -0.62 -33.10
N SER A 280 29.03 -0.11 -31.90
CA SER A 280 29.71 1.05 -31.34
C SER A 280 30.94 0.62 -30.53
N TYR A 281 32.05 1.36 -30.64
CA TYR A 281 33.24 1.20 -29.82
C TYR A 281 33.54 2.52 -29.12
N SER A 282 33.62 2.48 -27.79
CA SER A 282 34.04 3.60 -26.95
C SER A 282 35.32 3.26 -26.19
N ARG A 283 36.19 4.27 -26.01
CA ARG A 283 37.36 4.16 -25.15
C ARG A 283 37.03 4.61 -23.74
N ALA A 284 37.64 3.98 -22.74
CA ALA A 284 37.67 4.57 -21.42
C ALA A 284 38.72 5.69 -21.38
N ILE A 285 38.25 6.93 -21.28
CA ILE A 285 39.05 8.01 -20.71
C ILE A 285 39.05 7.77 -19.19
N GLY A 286 40.24 7.91 -18.58
CA GLY A 286 40.50 7.38 -17.25
C GLY A 286 39.90 8.19 -16.11
N ASP A 287 38.62 7.99 -15.85
CA ASP A 287 37.97 8.20 -14.55
C ASP A 287 36.87 7.15 -14.37
N LYS A 288 36.90 6.41 -13.26
CA LYS A 288 35.93 5.33 -13.01
C LYS A 288 35.46 5.28 -11.56
N TYR A 289 34.43 6.08 -11.29
CA TYR A 289 33.33 5.61 -10.45
C TYR A 289 32.43 4.67 -11.26
N VAL A 290 31.83 3.70 -10.58
CA VAL A 290 30.73 2.90 -11.12
C VAL A 290 29.57 3.06 -10.14
N ASP A 291 28.64 3.98 -10.44
CA ASP A 291 27.25 3.82 -10.03
C ASP A 291 26.45 3.42 -11.29
N GLY A 292 25.48 2.54 -11.10
CA GLY A 292 24.57 2.07 -12.13
C GLY A 292 23.37 3.00 -12.25
N SER A 293 23.60 4.26 -12.61
CA SER A 293 22.55 5.18 -13.05
C SER A 293 23.04 5.96 -14.25
N GLN A 294 22.29 5.91 -15.36
CA GLN A 294 22.29 7.06 -16.27
C GLN A 294 21.73 8.26 -15.48
N ASP A 295 22.00 9.49 -15.93
CA ASP A 295 21.34 10.70 -15.41
C ASP A 295 19.87 10.76 -15.86
N ASP A 296 19.13 9.71 -15.52
CA ASP A 296 17.70 9.59 -15.71
C ASP A 296 17.03 10.60 -14.80
N ILE A 297 16.56 11.64 -15.47
CA ILE A 297 15.64 12.61 -14.93
C ILE A 297 14.39 11.85 -14.47
N VAL A 298 14.26 11.66 -13.16
CA VAL A 298 13.05 11.09 -12.57
C VAL A 298 12.06 12.22 -12.40
N ILE A 299 10.99 12.23 -13.19
CA ILE A 299 9.89 13.15 -12.99
C ILE A 299 9.14 12.71 -11.73
N LEU A 300 9.23 13.54 -10.69
CA LEU A 300 8.55 13.41 -9.41
C LEU A 300 7.55 14.57 -9.33
N ALA A 301 6.25 14.26 -9.48
CA ALA A 301 5.18 15.24 -9.69
C ALA A 301 5.47 16.22 -10.86
N GLN A 302 5.22 17.53 -10.67
CA GLN A 302 5.48 18.58 -11.68
C GLN A 302 6.98 18.97 -11.78
N MET A 303 7.90 18.06 -11.42
CA MET A 303 9.34 18.32 -11.36
C MET A 303 10.20 17.18 -11.90
N PRO A 304 11.09 17.43 -12.87
CA PRO A 304 12.21 16.57 -13.20
C PRO A 304 13.28 16.71 -12.12
N ILE A 305 13.40 15.73 -11.23
CA ILE A 305 14.47 15.70 -10.22
C ILE A 305 15.67 14.96 -10.80
N ASN A 306 16.81 15.65 -10.83
CA ASN A 306 18.10 15.05 -11.18
C ASN A 306 18.56 14.17 -10.01
N ALA A 307 18.86 12.89 -10.28
CA ALA A 307 19.09 11.93 -9.21
C ALA A 307 20.32 12.27 -8.34
N LYS A 308 20.11 12.19 -7.01
CA LYS A 308 21.11 12.00 -5.94
C LYS A 308 22.06 13.13 -5.48
N ARG A 309 22.36 14.24 -6.19
CA ARG A 309 23.46 15.15 -5.72
C ARG A 309 23.29 16.68 -5.72
N SER A 310 22.17 17.23 -6.21
CA SER A 310 21.97 18.70 -6.26
C SER A 310 20.62 19.20 -5.77
N SER A 311 19.75 18.33 -5.26
CA SER A 311 18.43 18.71 -4.73
C SER A 311 18.37 18.56 -3.22
N ALA A 312 17.99 19.64 -2.52
CA ALA A 312 17.75 19.64 -1.08
C ALA A 312 16.38 19.06 -0.69
N LEU A 313 15.58 18.61 -1.66
CA LEU A 313 14.30 17.98 -1.38
C LEU A 313 14.51 16.65 -0.66
N VAL A 314 13.84 16.49 0.47
CA VAL A 314 13.67 15.22 1.15
C VAL A 314 12.57 14.43 0.43
N THR A 315 12.86 13.15 0.17
CA THR A 315 11.97 12.27 -0.57
C THR A 315 12.06 10.85 -0.01
N HIS A 316 10.93 10.31 0.40
CA HIS A 316 10.79 8.89 0.73
C HIS A 316 10.30 8.18 -0.53
N VAL A 317 11.23 7.50 -1.22
CA VAL A 317 10.94 6.75 -2.44
C VAL A 317 10.71 5.29 -2.11
N VAL A 318 9.62 4.74 -2.65
CA VAL A 318 9.17 3.36 -2.46
C VAL A 318 8.98 2.72 -3.82
N THR A 319 9.52 1.52 -4.01
CA THR A 319 9.42 0.74 -5.26
C THR A 319 8.25 -0.25 -5.22
N ALA A 320 7.76 -0.68 -6.39
CA ALA A 320 6.73 -1.71 -6.54
C ALA A 320 7.04 -2.95 -5.69
N SER A 321 8.29 -3.44 -5.76
CA SER A 321 8.73 -4.62 -5.04
C SER A 321 8.77 -4.43 -3.52
N GLU A 322 8.94 -3.21 -3.00
CA GLU A 322 8.81 -2.93 -1.56
C GLU A 322 7.35 -2.97 -1.11
N ILE A 323 6.43 -2.40 -1.92
CA ILE A 323 4.97 -2.46 -1.68
C ILE A 323 4.49 -3.93 -1.72
N GLU A 324 4.87 -4.66 -2.76
CA GLU A 324 4.51 -6.07 -2.97
C GLU A 324 5.07 -6.99 -1.86
N ASN A 325 6.26 -6.71 -1.31
CA ASN A 325 6.85 -7.47 -0.21
C ASN A 325 6.32 -7.09 1.19
N ALA A 326 5.72 -5.92 1.37
CA ALA A 326 5.02 -5.57 2.61
C ALA A 326 3.76 -6.42 2.82
N LYS A 327 3.08 -6.80 1.73
CA LYS A 327 1.76 -7.46 1.76
C LYS A 327 0.72 -6.67 2.59
N ALA A 328 0.86 -5.35 2.60
CA ALA A 328 -0.11 -4.40 3.14
C ALA A 328 -1.45 -4.48 2.38
N THR A 329 -2.52 -3.99 2.99
CA THR A 329 -3.86 -3.96 2.38
C THR A 329 -3.86 -3.05 1.15
N ASP A 330 -3.25 -1.87 1.28
CA ASP A 330 -3.22 -0.76 0.33
C ASP A 330 -1.94 0.08 0.53
N LEU A 331 -1.75 1.11 -0.32
CA LEU A 331 -0.62 2.03 -0.25
C LEU A 331 -0.56 2.82 1.07
N THR A 332 -1.69 3.20 1.64
CA THR A 332 -1.72 4.04 2.84
C THR A 332 -1.25 3.25 4.07
N GLU A 333 -1.66 1.99 4.21
CA GLU A 333 -1.16 1.09 5.25
C GLU A 333 0.35 0.91 5.12
N TYR A 334 0.87 0.76 3.88
CA TYR A 334 2.31 0.74 3.64
C TYR A 334 3.01 2.01 4.18
N LEU A 335 2.54 3.20 3.79
CA LEU A 335 3.15 4.47 4.21
C LEU A 335 3.08 4.63 5.75
N SER A 336 1.97 4.24 6.36
CA SER A 336 1.77 4.26 7.82
C SER A 336 2.74 3.33 8.58
N LEU A 337 3.16 2.20 7.98
CA LEU A 337 4.09 1.26 8.61
C LEU A 337 5.57 1.54 8.31
N TYR A 338 5.90 1.99 7.08
CA TYR A 338 7.27 2.05 6.57
C TYR A 338 7.85 3.46 6.42
N THR A 339 7.04 4.52 6.43
CA THR A 339 7.49 5.90 6.20
C THR A 339 7.43 6.73 7.48
N PRO A 340 8.48 7.49 7.85
CA PRO A 340 8.45 8.32 9.06
C PRO A 340 7.48 9.51 8.92
N SER A 341 7.02 10.06 10.03
CA SER A 341 6.06 11.17 10.09
C SER A 341 4.67 10.94 9.44
N VAL A 342 4.34 9.70 9.07
CA VAL A 342 3.04 9.32 8.49
C VAL A 342 2.14 8.65 9.54
N SER A 343 0.89 9.08 9.67
CA SER A 343 -0.14 8.42 10.51
C SER A 343 -1.43 8.20 9.72
N ILE A 344 -2.29 7.30 10.20
CA ILE A 344 -3.66 7.12 9.69
C ILE A 344 -4.63 7.30 10.84
N ASN A 345 -5.64 8.15 10.63
CA ASN A 345 -6.76 8.31 11.53
C ASN A 345 -7.98 7.59 10.92
N SER A 346 -8.58 6.64 11.65
CA SER A 346 -9.69 5.82 11.14
C SER A 346 -11.06 6.48 11.34
N ALA A 347 -11.22 7.70 10.82
CA ALA A 347 -12.43 8.52 10.98
C ALA A 347 -13.70 7.88 10.39
N GLN A 348 -13.63 7.39 9.15
CA GLN A 348 -14.71 6.61 8.51
C GLN A 348 -14.63 5.10 8.83
N ASN A 349 -13.58 4.67 9.56
CA ASN A 349 -13.29 3.29 9.94
C ASN A 349 -13.27 2.19 8.82
N ASN A 350 -13.38 2.57 7.55
CA ASN A 350 -13.20 1.71 6.39
C ASN A 350 -11.72 1.68 5.94
N PRO A 351 -11.13 0.52 5.59
CA PRO A 351 -9.71 0.44 5.19
C PRO A 351 -9.40 1.16 3.88
N LEU A 352 -10.38 1.34 2.98
CA LEU A 352 -10.21 2.07 1.72
C LEU A 352 -10.57 3.57 1.82
N GLN A 353 -11.01 4.04 3.01
CA GLN A 353 -11.28 5.46 3.28
C GLN A 353 -10.43 6.08 4.42
N PRO A 354 -9.11 5.87 4.48
CA PRO A 354 -8.24 6.38 5.54
C PRO A 354 -7.97 7.89 5.44
N ASP A 355 -7.95 8.59 6.59
CA ASP A 355 -7.39 9.94 6.71
C ASP A 355 -5.87 9.81 6.90
N LEU A 356 -5.12 9.89 5.80
CA LEU A 356 -3.66 9.81 5.78
C LEU A 356 -3.07 11.16 6.17
N GLN A 357 -2.27 11.20 7.22
CA GLN A 357 -1.53 12.38 7.63
C GLN A 357 -0.04 12.25 7.35
N TYR A 358 0.61 13.33 6.94
CA TYR A 358 2.07 13.45 6.91
C TYR A 358 2.51 14.78 7.55
N ARG A 359 3.39 14.70 8.57
CA ARG A 359 3.85 15.86 9.37
C ARG A 359 2.69 16.74 9.91
N GLY A 360 1.53 16.13 10.19
CA GLY A 360 0.34 16.84 10.68
C GLY A 360 -0.50 17.56 9.59
N PHE A 361 -0.35 17.17 8.32
CA PHE A 361 -1.18 17.63 7.20
C PHE A 361 -1.94 16.44 6.58
N SER A 362 -3.24 16.58 6.34
CA SER A 362 -4.09 15.49 5.81
C SER A 362 -4.13 15.39 4.28
N ALA A 363 -4.29 14.16 3.81
CA ALA A 363 -4.85 13.74 2.53
C ALA A 363 -5.95 12.70 2.82
N SER A 364 -7.21 13.13 2.80
CA SER A 364 -8.34 12.32 3.25
C SER A 364 -9.48 12.30 2.22
N PRO A 365 -10.21 11.17 2.08
CA PRO A 365 -11.45 11.11 1.31
C PRO A 365 -12.62 11.83 2.01
N LEU A 366 -12.52 12.07 3.32
CA LEU A 366 -13.55 12.79 4.06
C LEU A 366 -13.61 14.26 3.60
N LEU A 367 -14.79 14.64 3.11
CA LEU A 367 -15.12 16.02 2.76
C LEU A 367 -15.36 16.82 4.06
N GLY A 368 -14.88 18.07 4.12
CA GLY A 368 -14.94 18.89 5.34
C GLY A 368 -13.60 19.03 6.06
N LEU A 369 -12.61 18.19 5.77
CA LEU A 369 -11.28 18.30 6.38
C LEU A 369 -10.35 19.28 5.64
N SER A 370 -9.55 20.03 6.41
CA SER A 370 -8.49 20.91 5.91
C SER A 370 -7.35 20.13 5.26
N GLN A 371 -7.51 19.82 3.96
CA GLN A 371 -6.51 19.12 3.16
C GLN A 371 -5.22 19.96 3.04
N GLY A 372 -4.06 19.32 3.23
CA GLY A 372 -2.75 20.01 3.21
C GLY A 372 -1.67 19.33 2.36
N LEU A 373 -2.02 18.25 1.67
CA LEU A 373 -1.12 17.48 0.80
C LEU A 373 -1.71 17.37 -0.62
N VAL A 374 -0.84 17.49 -1.62
CA VAL A 374 -1.20 17.26 -3.02
C VAL A 374 -0.79 15.85 -3.46
N VAL A 375 -1.69 15.15 -4.14
CA VAL A 375 -1.44 13.80 -4.67
C VAL A 375 -1.47 13.82 -6.19
N TYR A 376 -0.43 13.26 -6.79
CA TYR A 376 -0.24 13.13 -8.23
C TYR A 376 -0.19 11.66 -8.64
N GLN A 377 -0.93 11.29 -9.68
CA GLN A 377 -0.90 9.97 -10.30
C GLN A 377 -0.55 10.12 -11.77
N ASN A 378 0.62 9.62 -12.20
CA ASN A 378 1.16 9.85 -13.54
C ASN A 378 1.07 11.34 -13.93
N GLY A 379 1.61 12.19 -13.06
CA GLY A 379 1.65 13.66 -13.16
C GLY A 379 0.30 14.41 -13.11
N ALA A 380 -0.84 13.70 -13.09
CA ALA A 380 -2.17 14.30 -12.95
C ALA A 380 -2.53 14.47 -11.47
N ARG A 381 -3.02 15.65 -11.07
CA ARG A 381 -3.48 15.91 -9.69
C ARG A 381 -4.81 15.19 -9.45
N VAL A 382 -4.88 14.33 -8.43
CA VAL A 382 -6.08 13.53 -8.11
C VAL A 382 -6.94 14.09 -6.97
N ASN A 383 -6.47 15.10 -6.23
CA ASN A 383 -7.29 15.86 -5.29
C ASN A 383 -8.54 16.45 -6.01
N GLU A 384 -9.72 16.17 -5.48
CA GLU A 384 -11.00 16.46 -6.14
C GLU A 384 -11.41 17.94 -6.08
N PRO A 385 -12.01 18.51 -7.13
CA PRO A 385 -12.10 19.97 -7.31
C PRO A 385 -13.08 20.71 -6.39
N LEU A 386 -13.98 20.01 -5.68
CA LEU A 386 -14.92 20.61 -4.73
C LEU A 386 -14.29 20.96 -3.38
N GLY A 387 -13.43 20.08 -2.85
CA GLY A 387 -12.89 20.17 -1.48
C GLY A 387 -11.49 19.57 -1.31
N ASP A 388 -10.76 19.37 -2.42
CA ASP A 388 -9.41 18.80 -2.48
C ASP A 388 -9.22 17.40 -1.86
N SER A 389 -10.31 16.69 -1.55
CA SER A 389 -10.30 15.34 -0.98
C SER A 389 -9.58 14.33 -1.87
N VAL A 390 -9.03 13.28 -1.24
CA VAL A 390 -8.26 12.23 -1.91
C VAL A 390 -8.95 10.88 -1.71
N ASN A 391 -9.52 10.36 -2.79
CA ASN A 391 -10.22 9.08 -2.81
C ASN A 391 -9.23 7.94 -3.09
N TRP A 392 -8.69 7.34 -2.03
CA TRP A 392 -7.68 6.27 -2.09
C TRP A 392 -8.20 5.00 -2.79
N ASP A 393 -9.48 4.69 -2.62
CA ASP A 393 -10.20 3.60 -3.28
C ASP A 393 -10.17 3.67 -4.83
N LEU A 394 -9.89 4.84 -5.40
CA LEU A 394 -9.77 5.06 -6.85
C LEU A 394 -8.34 4.87 -7.39
N VAL A 395 -7.35 4.63 -6.52
CA VAL A 395 -5.95 4.41 -6.89
C VAL A 395 -5.71 2.91 -7.19
N PRO A 396 -5.17 2.55 -8.37
CA PRO A 396 -4.87 1.16 -8.70
C PRO A 396 -3.55 0.72 -8.05
N ASP A 397 -3.56 0.43 -6.75
CA ASP A 397 -2.34 0.21 -5.95
C ASP A 397 -1.38 -0.85 -6.51
N SER A 398 -1.91 -1.98 -6.99
CA SER A 398 -1.10 -3.04 -7.59
C SER A 398 -0.42 -2.63 -8.91
N ALA A 399 -0.87 -1.55 -9.54
CA ALA A 399 -0.23 -0.95 -10.69
C ALA A 399 0.86 0.06 -10.34
N ILE A 400 1.13 0.38 -9.07
CA ILE A 400 2.17 1.32 -8.68
C ILE A 400 3.55 0.74 -9.02
N GLU A 401 4.32 1.48 -9.82
CA GLU A 401 5.74 1.24 -10.07
C GLU A 401 6.59 1.86 -8.95
N ARG A 402 6.21 3.07 -8.55
CA ARG A 402 6.93 3.87 -7.57
C ARG A 402 6.01 4.88 -6.90
N ALA A 403 6.06 4.95 -5.57
CA ALA A 403 5.52 6.06 -4.81
C ALA A 403 6.68 6.93 -4.29
N SER A 404 6.50 8.25 -4.26
CA SER A 404 7.49 9.19 -3.74
C SER A 404 6.80 10.25 -2.89
N LEU A 405 7.01 10.21 -1.58
CA LEU A 405 6.53 11.23 -0.64
C LEU A 405 7.58 12.33 -0.48
N LEU A 406 7.26 13.52 -0.97
CA LEU A 406 8.11 14.69 -1.04
C LEU A 406 7.81 15.62 0.14
N ALA A 407 8.82 16.00 0.91
CA ALA A 407 8.62 16.68 2.18
C ALA A 407 8.61 18.21 2.09
N GLY A 408 7.82 18.83 2.99
CA GLY A 408 7.79 20.26 3.25
C GLY A 408 7.01 21.06 2.22
N GLY A 409 6.62 22.28 2.60
CA GLY A 409 5.99 23.23 1.69
C GLY A 409 6.97 23.70 0.62
N ASN A 410 6.84 23.17 -0.59
CA ASN A 410 7.62 23.62 -1.76
C ASN A 410 6.72 24.20 -2.86
N PRO A 411 7.04 25.37 -3.42
CA PRO A 411 6.21 26.00 -4.43
C PRO A 411 6.08 25.19 -5.72
N LEU A 412 7.06 24.33 -6.02
CA LEU A 412 7.14 23.62 -7.30
C LEU A 412 6.17 22.43 -7.36
N PHE A 413 5.74 21.91 -6.20
CA PHE A 413 4.72 20.87 -6.11
C PHE A 413 3.31 21.34 -6.49
N GLY A 414 3.08 22.63 -6.69
CA GLY A 414 1.80 23.17 -7.13
C GLY A 414 0.99 23.82 -6.02
N LEU A 415 -0.34 23.82 -6.18
CA LEU A 415 -1.28 24.30 -5.16
C LEU A 415 -1.60 23.20 -4.16
N ASN A 416 -1.87 23.60 -2.92
CA ASN A 416 -2.22 22.70 -1.81
C ASN A 416 -1.09 21.68 -1.45
N ALA A 417 0.15 22.10 -1.62
CA ALA A 417 1.32 21.36 -1.13
C ALA A 417 1.84 22.01 0.17
N LEU A 418 0.98 22.12 1.20
CA LEU A 418 1.32 22.81 2.45
C LEU A 418 2.36 22.01 3.26
N GLY A 419 2.09 20.71 3.46
CA GLY A 419 3.01 19.78 4.14
C GLY A 419 3.96 19.01 3.22
N GLY A 420 3.63 18.93 1.92
CA GLY A 420 4.37 18.12 0.95
C GLY A 420 3.50 17.64 -0.21
N ALA A 421 4.00 16.63 -0.92
CA ALA A 421 3.33 16.03 -2.06
C ALA A 421 3.59 14.53 -2.16
N LEU A 422 2.59 13.74 -2.57
CA LEU A 422 2.75 12.33 -2.92
C LEU A 422 2.68 12.16 -4.44
N SER A 423 3.75 11.62 -5.03
CA SER A 423 3.81 11.33 -6.47
C SER A 423 3.79 9.82 -6.71
N LEU A 424 2.77 9.35 -7.41
CA LEU A 424 2.61 7.96 -7.85
C LEU A 424 2.98 7.86 -9.33
N THR A 425 3.94 6.99 -9.65
CA THR A 425 4.22 6.51 -11.01
C THR A 425 3.67 5.10 -11.13
N LEU A 426 2.85 4.84 -12.14
CA LEU A 426 2.33 3.50 -12.42
C LEU A 426 3.18 2.74 -13.45
N LYS A 427 3.08 1.41 -13.38
CA LYS A 427 3.72 0.44 -14.26
C LYS A 427 3.32 0.67 -15.72
N ASN A 428 4.26 0.45 -16.62
CA ASN A 428 4.01 0.48 -18.06
C ASN A 428 4.75 -0.66 -18.77
N GLY A 429 4.55 -0.81 -20.07
CA GLY A 429 5.10 -1.95 -20.82
C GLY A 429 6.64 -2.03 -20.85
N PHE A 430 7.35 -1.01 -20.38
CA PHE A 430 8.81 -0.97 -20.23
C PHE A 430 9.29 -1.10 -18.78
N THR A 431 8.41 -0.98 -17.78
CA THR A 431 8.76 -1.26 -16.36
C THR A 431 8.25 -2.62 -15.90
N TYR A 432 7.20 -3.14 -16.54
CA TYR A 432 6.64 -4.46 -16.26
C TYR A 432 6.44 -5.25 -17.57
N GLU A 433 7.12 -6.39 -17.70
CA GLU A 433 7.08 -7.27 -18.88
C GLU A 433 6.49 -8.66 -18.60
N GLU A 434 5.95 -8.87 -17.40
CA GLU A 434 5.54 -10.19 -16.91
C GLU A 434 4.01 -10.39 -16.95
N ARG A 435 3.56 -11.52 -16.41
CA ARG A 435 2.16 -11.91 -16.30
C ARG A 435 1.95 -12.52 -14.95
N GLU A 436 1.09 -11.92 -14.14
CA GLU A 436 0.85 -12.34 -12.77
C GLU A 436 -0.64 -12.40 -12.43
N ALA A 437 -0.99 -13.38 -11.59
CA ALA A 437 -2.24 -13.41 -10.85
C ALA A 437 -1.93 -13.55 -9.36
N GLU A 438 -2.32 -12.56 -8.55
CA GLU A 438 -2.35 -12.69 -7.08
C GLU A 438 -3.79 -12.88 -6.61
N ILE A 439 -4.01 -13.83 -5.71
CA ILE A 439 -5.27 -14.09 -5.03
C ILE A 439 -4.98 -14.12 -3.53
N ARG A 440 -5.63 -13.27 -2.73
CA ARG A 440 -5.55 -13.29 -1.26
C ARG A 440 -6.93 -13.28 -0.62
N GLY A 441 -7.04 -13.96 0.52
CA GLY A 441 -8.27 -14.03 1.31
C GLY A 441 -7.98 -14.22 2.80
N GLY A 442 -8.92 -13.89 3.68
CA GLY A 442 -8.68 -13.97 5.11
C GLY A 442 -9.86 -13.62 6.00
N SER A 443 -9.56 -12.88 7.07
CA SER A 443 -10.52 -12.46 8.09
C SER A 443 -11.62 -11.57 7.49
N TRP A 444 -12.80 -11.59 8.10
CA TRP A 444 -13.96 -10.74 7.73
C TRP A 444 -14.48 -10.92 6.29
N GLY A 445 -14.37 -12.15 5.77
CA GLY A 445 -14.72 -12.44 4.38
C GLY A 445 -13.80 -11.76 3.36
N ARG A 446 -12.79 -10.98 3.79
CA ARG A 446 -11.96 -10.15 2.93
C ARG A 446 -11.27 -11.01 1.88
N PHE A 447 -11.50 -10.66 0.64
CA PHE A 447 -10.99 -11.32 -0.55
C PHE A 447 -10.56 -10.27 -1.56
N SER A 448 -9.35 -10.38 -2.10
CA SER A 448 -8.91 -9.50 -3.17
C SER A 448 -8.02 -10.21 -4.17
N ASN A 449 -8.14 -9.78 -5.42
CA ASN A 449 -7.53 -10.44 -6.58
C ASN A 449 -6.92 -9.39 -7.48
N THR A 450 -5.72 -9.66 -7.99
CA THR A 450 -5.00 -8.82 -8.92
C THR A 450 -4.62 -9.65 -10.13
N LEU A 451 -4.89 -9.13 -11.34
CA LEU A 451 -4.34 -9.67 -12.58
C LEU A 451 -3.54 -8.56 -13.26
N GLN A 452 -2.26 -8.79 -13.55
CA GLN A 452 -1.40 -7.87 -14.29
C GLN A 452 -0.68 -8.54 -15.47
N ILE A 453 -0.53 -7.80 -16.56
CA ILE A 453 0.12 -8.24 -17.79
C ILE A 453 0.85 -7.07 -18.44
N GLY A 454 2.11 -7.26 -18.84
CA GLY A 454 2.86 -6.28 -19.61
C GLY A 454 3.72 -6.87 -20.72
N GLY A 455 4.43 -5.99 -21.43
CA GLY A 455 5.43 -6.35 -22.43
C GLY A 455 5.69 -5.23 -23.44
N ASN A 456 6.85 -5.28 -24.10
CA ASN A 456 7.22 -4.35 -25.17
C ASN A 456 8.02 -5.03 -26.31
N ASP A 457 8.20 -4.32 -27.41
CA ASP A 457 9.07 -4.69 -28.54
C ASP A 457 10.34 -3.81 -28.66
N GLY A 458 10.66 -3.05 -27.60
CA GLY A 458 11.71 -2.03 -27.58
C GLY A 458 11.29 -0.66 -28.15
N ARG A 459 10.12 -0.54 -28.78
CA ARG A 459 9.57 0.72 -29.32
C ARG A 459 8.15 1.01 -28.86
N TRP A 460 7.32 -0.01 -28.77
CA TRP A 460 5.96 0.02 -28.24
C TRP A 460 5.86 -0.90 -27.04
N GLY A 461 5.23 -0.43 -25.98
CA GLY A 461 4.93 -1.20 -24.77
C GLY A 461 3.44 -1.16 -24.47
N TYR A 462 2.94 -2.19 -23.79
CA TYR A 462 1.61 -2.22 -23.23
C TYR A 462 1.66 -2.77 -21.79
N TYR A 463 0.75 -2.29 -20.96
CA TYR A 463 0.51 -2.83 -19.63
C TYR A 463 -0.99 -2.81 -19.33
N GLY A 464 -1.47 -3.78 -18.57
CA GLY A 464 -2.84 -3.88 -18.11
C GLY A 464 -2.89 -4.50 -16.72
N ASN A 465 -3.69 -3.89 -15.84
CA ASN A 465 -3.89 -4.27 -14.46
C ASN A 465 -5.37 -4.18 -14.12
N ILE A 466 -5.89 -5.19 -13.43
CA ILE A 466 -7.22 -5.15 -12.84
C ILE A 466 -7.18 -5.72 -11.41
N SER A 467 -7.74 -4.97 -10.47
CA SER A 467 -7.87 -5.35 -9.07
C SER A 467 -9.35 -5.42 -8.66
N PHE A 468 -9.66 -6.40 -7.83
CA PHE A 468 -10.95 -6.59 -7.18
C PHE A 468 -10.72 -6.70 -5.67
N PHE A 469 -11.51 -6.01 -4.88
CA PHE A 469 -11.56 -6.11 -3.42
C PHE A 469 -13.00 -6.30 -2.98
N GLN A 470 -13.23 -7.17 -2.01
CA GLN A 470 -14.51 -7.34 -1.33
C GLN A 470 -14.28 -7.76 0.13
N GLU A 471 -15.08 -7.29 1.07
CA GLU A 471 -15.17 -7.83 2.43
C GLU A 471 -16.56 -7.66 3.05
N ASP A 472 -16.82 -8.42 4.12
CA ASP A 472 -17.97 -8.21 5.03
C ASP A 472 -17.66 -7.12 6.08
N GLY A 473 -16.37 -6.81 6.26
CA GLY A 473 -15.83 -5.86 7.22
C GLY A 473 -15.84 -6.38 8.67
N TRP A 474 -15.09 -5.70 9.55
CA TRP A 474 -14.84 -6.19 10.91
C TRP A 474 -15.89 -5.74 11.94
N ARG A 475 -16.56 -4.61 11.65
CA ARG A 475 -17.66 -4.04 12.42
C ARG A 475 -19.00 -4.58 11.88
N GLU A 476 -20.08 -4.26 12.58
CA GLU A 476 -21.43 -4.55 12.10
C GLU A 476 -21.74 -3.66 10.89
N LEU A 477 -22.49 -4.21 9.92
CA LEU A 477 -22.93 -3.53 8.69
C LEU A 477 -21.79 -2.77 7.96
N SER A 478 -20.63 -3.40 7.74
CA SER A 478 -19.44 -2.74 7.16
C SER A 478 -18.93 -3.40 5.86
N ASP A 479 -19.82 -4.01 5.07
CA ASP A 479 -19.44 -4.64 3.81
C ASP A 479 -18.95 -3.60 2.78
N SER A 480 -18.00 -3.99 1.93
CA SER A 480 -17.39 -3.08 0.96
C SER A 480 -16.85 -3.81 -0.25
N GLU A 481 -17.02 -3.21 -1.43
CA GLU A 481 -16.51 -3.72 -2.71
C GLU A 481 -15.82 -2.61 -3.51
N ALA A 482 -14.71 -2.95 -4.17
CA ALA A 482 -13.99 -2.03 -5.04
C ALA A 482 -13.37 -2.75 -6.25
N VAL A 483 -13.44 -2.10 -7.40
CA VAL A 483 -12.82 -2.57 -8.65
C VAL A 483 -12.02 -1.43 -9.28
N ASN A 484 -10.76 -1.70 -9.61
CA ASN A 484 -9.92 -0.77 -10.36
C ASN A 484 -9.38 -1.46 -11.62
N LEU A 485 -9.30 -0.70 -12.71
CA LEU A 485 -8.73 -1.10 -13.99
C LEU A 485 -7.80 0.01 -14.46
N TYR A 486 -6.55 -0.36 -14.76
CA TYR A 486 -5.59 0.52 -15.39
C TYR A 486 -4.96 -0.16 -16.60
N VAL A 487 -4.89 0.56 -17.72
CA VAL A 487 -4.26 0.10 -18.96
C VAL A 487 -3.36 1.22 -19.47
N SER A 488 -2.13 0.89 -19.85
CA SER A 488 -1.22 1.86 -20.45
C SER A 488 -0.62 1.38 -21.78
N GLY A 489 -0.43 2.34 -22.68
CA GLY A 489 0.22 2.17 -23.97
C GLY A 489 1.39 3.13 -24.10
N SER A 490 2.58 2.60 -24.31
CA SER A 490 3.85 3.34 -24.24
C SER A 490 4.56 3.34 -25.59
N TYR A 491 5.23 4.45 -25.89
CA TYR A 491 6.10 4.63 -27.04
C TYR A 491 7.48 5.10 -26.57
N ARG A 492 8.54 4.51 -27.13
CA ARG A 492 9.94 4.92 -26.95
C ARG A 492 10.60 5.07 -28.32
N GLY A 493 11.12 6.26 -28.60
CA GLY A 493 11.91 6.57 -29.80
C GLY A 493 13.21 7.27 -29.43
N ALA A 494 14.10 7.47 -30.40
CA ALA A 494 15.46 7.98 -30.14
C ALA A 494 15.53 9.33 -29.39
N GLU A 495 14.55 10.20 -29.59
CA GLU A 495 14.47 11.53 -28.96
C GLU A 495 13.12 11.80 -28.29
N SER A 496 12.20 10.83 -28.25
CA SER A 496 10.82 11.08 -27.80
C SER A 496 10.15 9.86 -27.20
N GLU A 497 9.51 10.07 -26.06
CA GLU A 497 8.81 9.07 -25.26
C GLU A 497 7.38 9.57 -25.04
N VAL A 498 6.39 8.67 -25.09
CA VAL A 498 4.98 8.99 -24.81
C VAL A 498 4.36 7.83 -24.04
N ASP A 499 3.56 8.13 -23.03
CA ASP A 499 2.78 7.15 -22.27
C ASP A 499 1.32 7.62 -22.21
N LEU A 500 0.40 6.76 -22.65
CA LEU A 500 -1.04 6.94 -22.56
C LEU A 500 -1.56 6.03 -21.45
N GLY A 501 -2.13 6.59 -20.39
CA GLY A 501 -2.82 5.86 -19.32
C GLY A 501 -4.34 5.96 -19.45
N LEU A 502 -5.04 4.85 -19.30
CA LEU A 502 -6.51 4.74 -19.23
C LEU A 502 -6.91 4.11 -17.91
N TYR A 503 -7.87 4.72 -17.23
CA TYR A 503 -8.26 4.36 -15.86
C TYR A 503 -9.77 4.22 -15.76
N TYR A 504 -10.21 3.22 -15.00
CA TYR A 504 -11.58 3.06 -14.54
C TYR A 504 -11.59 2.55 -13.11
N ALA A 505 -12.46 3.08 -12.28
CA ALA A 505 -12.75 2.52 -10.97
C ALA A 505 -14.25 2.61 -10.66
N ASP A 506 -14.70 1.69 -9.81
CA ASP A 506 -16.10 1.46 -9.44
C ASP A 506 -16.10 0.85 -8.03
N THR A 507 -16.59 1.60 -7.04
CA THR A 507 -16.49 1.23 -5.62
C THR A 507 -17.81 1.51 -4.89
N LYS A 508 -18.08 0.69 -3.88
CA LYS A 508 -19.13 0.87 -2.89
C LYS A 508 -18.52 0.52 -1.54
N LEU A 509 -18.37 1.53 -0.69
CA LEU A 509 -17.70 1.45 0.59
C LEU A 509 -18.69 1.80 1.69
N ILE A 510 -18.59 1.14 2.83
CA ILE A 510 -19.40 1.44 4.00
C ILE A 510 -18.48 1.89 5.14
N GLY A 511 -18.69 3.11 5.61
CA GLY A 511 -17.76 3.85 6.46
C GLY A 511 -18.35 4.23 7.80
N ASN A 512 -18.57 3.26 8.69
CA ASN A 512 -19.35 3.39 9.93
C ASN A 512 -18.78 4.28 11.06
N GLY A 513 -18.05 5.35 10.70
CA GLY A 513 -17.68 6.46 11.56
C GLY A 513 -16.85 6.10 12.80
N ALA A 514 -16.73 7.10 13.67
CA ALA A 514 -16.40 6.87 15.07
C ALA A 514 -17.67 6.44 15.84
N SER A 515 -17.54 6.00 17.09
CA SER A 515 -18.72 5.67 17.91
C SER A 515 -18.50 6.01 19.39
N PRO A 516 -19.58 6.23 20.18
CA PRO A 516 -19.46 6.66 21.57
C PRO A 516 -18.60 5.71 22.40
N ARG A 517 -17.79 6.26 23.31
CA ARG A 517 -16.93 5.47 24.20
C ARG A 517 -17.73 4.41 24.97
N GLY A 518 -18.90 4.76 25.52
CA GLY A 518 -19.76 3.83 26.24
C GLY A 518 -20.17 2.63 25.39
N LEU A 519 -20.60 2.87 24.15
CA LEU A 519 -20.99 1.81 23.22
C LEU A 519 -19.82 0.88 22.89
N LEU A 520 -18.62 1.44 22.68
CA LEU A 520 -17.42 0.65 22.38
C LEU A 520 -16.94 -0.19 23.58
N ASN A 521 -17.24 0.22 24.82
CA ASN A 521 -17.01 -0.60 26.02
C ASN A 521 -17.92 -1.84 26.04
N LEU A 522 -19.12 -1.78 25.46
CA LEU A 522 -20.04 -2.92 25.33
C LEU A 522 -19.65 -3.82 24.15
N SER A 523 -19.42 -3.23 22.97
CA SER A 523 -19.00 -3.93 21.76
C SER A 523 -18.21 -3.03 20.82
N ARG A 524 -16.92 -3.33 20.63
CA ARG A 524 -16.06 -2.63 19.66
C ARG A 524 -16.53 -2.78 18.20
N LYS A 525 -17.39 -3.77 17.92
CA LYS A 525 -17.97 -3.98 16.59
C LYS A 525 -19.21 -3.13 16.33
N ALA A 526 -19.89 -2.71 17.39
CA ALA A 526 -21.09 -1.90 17.27
C ALA A 526 -20.73 -0.58 16.57
N ILE A 527 -21.65 -0.15 15.73
CA ILE A 527 -21.68 1.15 15.04
C ILE A 527 -22.65 2.07 15.78
N PHE A 528 -22.58 3.38 15.60
CA PHE A 528 -23.53 4.29 16.26
C PHE A 528 -24.89 4.28 15.56
N THR A 529 -24.92 4.75 14.33
CA THR A 529 -26.06 4.74 13.39
C THR A 529 -25.65 4.03 12.09
N ALA A 530 -26.63 3.78 11.21
CA ALA A 530 -26.42 3.20 9.89
C ALA A 530 -27.54 3.55 8.90
N PRO A 531 -27.28 3.49 7.58
CA PRO A 531 -26.01 3.11 6.95
C PRO A 531 -25.18 4.31 6.48
N ASP A 532 -23.85 4.21 6.49
CA ASP A 532 -22.93 5.20 5.89
C ASP A 532 -22.32 4.63 4.61
N ILE A 533 -22.93 4.91 3.45
CA ILE A 533 -22.56 4.34 2.15
C ILE A 533 -21.95 5.43 1.27
N THR A 534 -20.71 5.21 0.81
CA THR A 534 -20.08 5.98 -0.27
C THR A 534 -19.91 5.11 -1.52
N GLU A 535 -20.54 5.48 -2.63
CA GLU A 535 -20.30 4.87 -3.96
C GLU A 535 -19.51 5.82 -4.85
N ASN A 536 -18.43 5.36 -5.50
CA ASN A 536 -17.67 6.16 -6.47
C ASN A 536 -17.56 5.45 -7.83
N ASN A 537 -17.77 6.19 -8.92
CA ASN A 537 -17.38 5.78 -10.28
C ASN A 537 -16.39 6.78 -10.89
N MET A 538 -15.25 6.30 -11.37
CA MET A 538 -14.20 7.14 -11.96
C MET A 538 -13.79 6.67 -13.35
N LYS A 539 -13.56 7.64 -14.25
CA LYS A 539 -12.95 7.46 -15.56
C LYS A 539 -11.87 8.51 -15.74
N MET A 540 -10.66 8.11 -16.10
CA MET A 540 -9.54 9.04 -16.28
C MET A 540 -8.64 8.64 -17.45
N VAL A 541 -8.00 9.63 -18.05
CA VAL A 541 -7.02 9.50 -19.13
C VAL A 541 -5.84 10.41 -18.81
N THR A 542 -4.61 9.88 -18.91
CA THR A 542 -3.37 10.65 -18.84
C THR A 542 -2.56 10.49 -20.12
N VAL A 543 -1.92 11.57 -20.56
CA VAL A 543 -0.91 11.55 -21.62
C VAL A 543 0.33 12.24 -21.08
N GLU A 544 1.38 11.45 -20.91
CA GLU A 544 2.71 11.91 -20.54
C GLU A 544 3.59 11.89 -21.80
N SER A 545 4.40 12.92 -22.00
CA SER A 545 5.36 12.94 -23.10
C SER A 545 6.68 13.57 -22.67
N LYS A 546 7.78 13.06 -23.20
CA LYS A 546 9.13 13.60 -23.01
C LYS A 546 9.81 13.67 -24.36
N LYS A 547 10.52 14.77 -24.62
CA LYS A 547 11.25 14.98 -25.86
C LYS A 547 12.57 15.70 -25.62
N ASN A 548 13.65 15.11 -26.11
CA ASN A 548 14.97 15.72 -26.16
C ASN A 548 15.10 16.53 -27.44
N PHE A 549 15.79 17.67 -27.36
CA PHE A 549 16.08 18.58 -28.47
C PHE A 549 17.59 18.84 -28.48
N GLY A 550 18.34 17.87 -29.00
CA GLY A 550 19.79 17.78 -28.76
C GLY A 550 20.11 17.45 -27.29
N ASP A 551 21.34 17.70 -26.89
CA ASP A 551 21.87 17.25 -25.59
C ASP A 551 21.50 18.17 -24.41
N ASN A 552 21.21 19.46 -24.68
CA ASN A 552 21.09 20.50 -23.66
C ASN A 552 19.64 20.83 -23.26
N PHE A 553 18.62 20.45 -24.05
CA PHE A 553 17.23 20.79 -23.79
C PHE A 553 16.31 19.56 -23.82
N THR A 554 15.60 19.32 -22.73
CA THR A 554 14.53 18.31 -22.63
C THR A 554 13.21 19.01 -22.30
N SER A 555 12.18 18.77 -23.10
CA SER A 555 10.80 19.16 -22.74
C SER A 555 10.04 17.95 -22.23
N SER A 556 9.21 18.15 -21.22
CA SER A 556 8.24 17.15 -20.76
C SER A 556 6.84 17.79 -20.73
N SER A 557 5.79 17.00 -20.92
CA SER A 557 4.43 17.47 -20.70
C SER A 557 3.55 16.38 -20.11
N ASN A 558 2.56 16.84 -19.35
CA ASN A 558 1.49 16.03 -18.79
C ASN A 558 0.15 16.63 -19.19
N ILE A 559 -0.77 15.82 -19.70
CA ILE A 559 -2.15 16.24 -20.01
C ILE A 559 -3.09 15.19 -19.43
N PHE A 560 -4.16 15.63 -18.76
CA PHE A 560 -5.13 14.71 -18.19
C PHE A 560 -6.58 15.18 -18.32
N TYR A 561 -7.49 14.20 -18.29
CA TYR A 561 -8.93 14.36 -18.09
C TYR A 561 -9.41 13.31 -17.10
N ARG A 562 -10.20 13.71 -16.11
CA ARG A 562 -10.76 12.88 -15.04
C ARG A 562 -12.23 13.25 -14.85
N ASP A 563 -13.07 12.23 -14.72
CA ASP A 563 -14.52 12.30 -14.54
C ASP A 563 -14.86 11.38 -13.37
N VAL A 564 -15.42 11.93 -12.29
CA VAL A 564 -15.78 11.20 -11.07
C VAL A 564 -17.21 11.51 -10.72
N SER A 565 -18.02 10.49 -10.49
CA SER A 565 -19.35 10.61 -9.91
C SER A 565 -19.34 9.89 -8.58
N SER A 566 -19.76 10.57 -7.50
CA SER A 566 -19.88 9.98 -6.17
C SER A 566 -21.30 10.13 -5.65
N LEU A 567 -21.82 9.09 -5.00
CA LEU A 567 -23.07 9.13 -4.23
C LEU A 567 -22.73 8.86 -2.75
N SER A 568 -23.38 9.59 -1.85
CA SER A 568 -23.36 9.35 -0.41
C SER A 568 -24.78 9.10 0.07
N PHE A 569 -24.96 8.13 0.95
CA PHE A 569 -26.19 7.92 1.69
C PHE A 569 -25.80 7.66 3.15
N ASN A 570 -26.25 8.52 4.04
CA ASN A 570 -25.88 8.54 5.45
C ASN A 570 -27.17 8.51 6.29
N GLY A 571 -27.31 7.53 7.16
CA GLY A 571 -28.44 7.35 8.07
C GLY A 571 -28.03 7.69 9.49
N ASP A 572 -28.63 8.74 10.05
CA ASP A 572 -28.27 9.37 11.32
C ASP A 572 -29.52 9.57 12.20
N SER A 573 -29.35 9.88 13.49
CA SER A 573 -30.45 10.41 14.32
C SER A 573 -30.89 11.78 13.80
N SER A 574 -32.12 12.21 14.14
CA SER A 574 -32.55 13.56 13.83
C SER A 574 -32.33 14.48 15.02
N ASP A 575 -31.84 15.69 14.77
CA ASP A 575 -31.82 16.79 15.76
C ASP A 575 -33.19 17.53 15.81
N LEU A 576 -34.28 16.85 15.44
CA LEU A 576 -35.63 17.44 15.32
C LEU A 576 -36.56 16.81 16.34
N SER A 577 -37.47 17.61 16.90
CA SER A 577 -38.39 17.20 17.97
C SER A 577 -39.84 17.20 17.50
N LEU A 578 -40.62 16.14 17.76
CA LEU A 578 -42.04 16.09 17.43
C LEU A 578 -42.93 16.48 18.62
N CYS A 579 -43.42 17.71 18.60
CA CYS A 579 -44.14 18.33 19.72
C CYS A 579 -45.65 18.41 19.48
N ASP A 580 -46.44 17.80 20.36
CA ASP A 580 -47.91 17.77 20.30
C ASP A 580 -48.55 19.05 20.89
N LEU A 581 -48.34 20.17 20.18
CA LEU A 581 -48.85 21.48 20.57
C LEU A 581 -50.38 21.59 20.35
N ALA A 582 -51.03 22.54 21.02
CA ALA A 582 -52.50 22.66 20.96
C ALA A 582 -53.06 23.00 19.55
N ALA A 583 -52.23 23.45 18.61
CA ALA A 583 -52.60 23.62 17.20
C ALA A 583 -52.44 22.35 16.33
N GLY A 584 -51.98 21.23 16.92
CA GLY A 584 -51.62 19.98 16.25
C GLY A 584 -50.11 19.69 16.32
N PRO A 585 -49.68 18.48 15.91
CA PRO A 585 -48.28 18.06 15.97
C PRO A 585 -47.38 18.98 15.13
N LYS A 586 -46.23 19.33 15.71
CA LYS A 586 -45.20 20.18 15.12
C LYS A 586 -43.86 19.48 15.12
N LEU A 587 -43.22 19.42 13.97
CA LEU A 587 -41.80 19.08 13.90
C LEU A 587 -41.02 20.39 14.09
N ILE A 588 -40.16 20.42 15.10
CA ILE A 588 -39.45 21.61 15.56
C ILE A 588 -37.93 21.37 15.46
N ASP A 589 -37.20 22.34 14.92
CA ASP A 589 -35.73 22.42 15.03
C ASP A 589 -35.36 23.47 16.10
N GLY A 590 -34.13 23.43 16.61
CA GLY A 590 -33.60 24.46 17.50
C GLY A 590 -33.55 24.13 18.99
N PHE A 591 -34.01 22.95 19.41
CA PHE A 591 -33.88 22.51 20.80
C PHE A 591 -32.41 22.27 21.19
N ASP A 592 -32.16 22.42 22.49
CA ASP A 592 -30.86 22.29 23.13
C ASP A 592 -31.10 21.71 24.53
N GLU A 593 -30.81 20.42 24.68
CA GLU A 593 -31.04 19.67 25.92
C GLU A 593 -30.37 20.33 27.12
N ASN A 594 -29.13 20.82 26.96
CA ASN A 594 -28.38 21.47 28.04
C ASN A 594 -29.09 22.75 28.50
N LYS A 595 -29.65 23.54 27.57
CA LYS A 595 -30.45 24.73 27.92
C LYS A 595 -31.75 24.32 28.62
N LEU A 596 -32.47 23.30 28.12
CA LEU A 596 -33.71 22.77 28.71
C LEU A 596 -33.49 22.21 30.13
N GLU A 597 -32.53 21.30 30.31
CA GLU A 597 -32.20 20.69 31.60
C GLU A 597 -31.84 21.77 32.63
N SER A 598 -31.14 22.82 32.18
CA SER A 598 -30.85 23.96 33.04
C SER A 598 -32.13 24.64 33.57
N LEU A 599 -33.22 24.68 32.81
CA LEU A 599 -34.51 25.22 33.24
C LEU A 599 -35.30 24.24 34.13
N GLY A 600 -34.83 22.99 34.27
CA GLY A 600 -35.55 21.91 34.94
C GLY A 600 -36.73 21.40 34.10
N LEU A 601 -36.52 21.31 32.79
CA LEU A 601 -37.42 20.72 31.80
C LEU A 601 -36.60 19.73 30.97
N ASP A 602 -37.22 18.68 30.48
CA ASP A 602 -36.72 17.86 29.37
C ASP A 602 -37.56 18.09 28.10
N GLU A 603 -37.24 17.40 27.01
CA GLU A 603 -38.01 17.50 25.78
C GLU A 603 -39.42 16.92 25.95
N ASP A 604 -39.56 15.77 26.61
CA ASP A 604 -40.86 15.12 26.90
C ASP A 604 -41.82 16.04 27.67
N ASP A 605 -41.33 16.80 28.66
CA ASP A 605 -42.09 17.80 29.41
C ASP A 605 -42.66 18.89 28.49
N VAL A 606 -41.92 19.25 27.44
CA VAL A 606 -42.24 20.37 26.54
C VAL A 606 -43.08 19.91 25.33
N CYS A 607 -42.73 18.77 24.75
CA CYS A 607 -43.19 18.30 23.45
C CYS A 607 -44.24 17.19 23.53
N GLU A 608 -44.04 16.13 24.33
CA GLU A 608 -45.08 15.10 24.53
C GLU A 608 -46.19 15.60 25.49
N ASN A 609 -45.79 16.15 26.63
CA ASN A 609 -46.71 16.50 27.72
C ASN A 609 -47.30 17.91 27.60
N ASN A 610 -46.72 18.78 26.76
CA ASN A 610 -47.05 20.20 26.62
C ASN A 610 -47.28 20.89 27.99
N SER A 611 -46.35 20.68 28.92
CA SER A 611 -46.45 21.17 30.31
C SER A 611 -46.54 22.70 30.43
N LEU A 612 -46.22 23.40 29.35
CA LEU A 612 -46.24 24.86 29.23
C LEU A 612 -47.56 25.43 28.67
N ASP A 613 -48.52 24.57 28.27
CA ASP A 613 -49.85 24.93 27.73
C ASP A 613 -49.79 25.89 26.53
N VAL A 614 -48.92 25.56 25.56
CA VAL A 614 -48.65 26.39 24.37
C VAL A 614 -49.35 25.89 23.11
N SER A 615 -49.70 26.83 22.22
CA SER A 615 -50.41 26.52 20.97
C SER A 615 -49.54 26.59 19.71
N THR A 616 -48.44 27.36 19.71
CA THR A 616 -47.57 27.56 18.54
C THR A 616 -46.10 27.60 18.93
N VAL A 617 -45.20 27.31 17.98
CA VAL A 617 -43.74 27.27 18.22
C VAL A 617 -43.21 28.61 18.75
N ASN A 618 -43.57 29.75 18.15
CA ASN A 618 -43.16 31.07 18.65
C ASN A 618 -43.66 31.36 20.09
N GLN A 619 -44.78 30.76 20.53
CA GLN A 619 -45.24 30.91 21.93
C GLN A 619 -44.42 30.07 22.90
N LEU A 620 -43.94 28.92 22.43
CA LEU A 620 -43.04 28.05 23.19
C LEU A 620 -41.69 28.75 23.37
N GLU A 621 -41.13 29.23 22.28
CA GLU A 621 -39.87 29.98 22.23
C GLU A 621 -39.92 31.24 23.11
N ASP A 622 -40.95 32.10 22.96
CA ASP A 622 -41.22 33.24 23.84
C ASP A 622 -41.16 32.86 25.34
N ILE A 623 -41.79 31.73 25.72
CA ILE A 623 -41.88 31.28 27.12
C ILE A 623 -40.54 30.71 27.61
N LEU A 624 -39.82 29.97 26.78
CA LEU A 624 -38.49 29.46 27.11
C LEU A 624 -37.51 30.63 27.27
N ASN A 625 -37.50 31.58 26.33
CA ASN A 625 -36.72 32.83 26.38
C ASN A 625 -37.06 33.71 27.60
N LEU A 626 -38.33 33.73 28.03
CA LEU A 626 -38.75 34.45 29.24
C LEU A 626 -38.40 33.72 30.54
N LYS A 627 -38.30 32.39 30.54
CA LYS A 627 -37.76 31.59 31.66
C LYS A 627 -36.23 31.70 31.75
N SER A 628 -35.55 31.68 30.61
CA SER A 628 -34.09 31.67 30.49
C SER A 628 -33.41 33.03 30.63
N SER A 629 -34.15 34.15 30.52
CA SER A 629 -33.56 35.50 30.54
C SER A 629 -32.85 35.83 31.86
N SER A 630 -33.14 35.11 32.94
CA SER A 630 -32.36 35.17 34.20
C SER A 630 -30.97 34.54 34.11
N LYS A 631 -30.76 33.62 33.15
CA LYS A 631 -29.51 32.91 32.85
C LYS A 631 -28.79 33.41 31.59
N LYS A 632 -29.44 34.26 30.79
CA LYS A 632 -28.99 34.72 29.45
C LYS A 632 -28.85 33.60 28.40
N LEU A 633 -29.62 32.53 28.51
CA LEU A 633 -29.71 31.55 27.42
C LEU A 633 -30.77 32.04 26.43
N GLN A 634 -30.53 31.86 25.14
CA GLN A 634 -31.52 32.08 24.09
C GLN A 634 -31.85 30.74 23.44
N PHE A 635 -33.15 30.53 23.23
CA PHE A 635 -33.72 29.52 22.35
C PHE A 635 -34.13 30.21 21.06
N ASP A 636 -34.02 29.48 19.97
CA ASP A 636 -34.40 29.87 18.62
C ASP A 636 -35.05 28.61 18.05
N LEU A 637 -36.37 28.60 17.89
CA LEU A 637 -37.15 27.37 17.62
C LEU A 637 -37.92 27.50 16.32
N GLU A 638 -37.67 26.59 15.38
CA GLU A 638 -38.21 26.69 14.03
C GLU A 638 -39.29 25.64 13.73
N ASP A 639 -40.47 26.07 13.27
CA ASP A 639 -41.54 25.16 12.81
C ASP A 639 -41.26 24.60 11.41
N VAL A 640 -40.54 23.48 11.34
CA VAL A 640 -40.18 22.83 10.08
C VAL A 640 -41.32 22.00 9.46
N THR A 641 -42.47 21.87 10.13
CA THR A 641 -43.64 21.08 9.68
C THR A 641 -44.12 21.48 8.27
N ASN A 642 -44.12 22.78 7.96
CA ASN A 642 -44.57 23.29 6.66
C ASN A 642 -43.49 23.24 5.56
N LYS A 643 -42.25 22.89 5.93
CA LYS A 643 -41.07 22.80 5.06
C LYS A 643 -40.87 21.39 4.49
N ILE A 644 -41.82 20.48 4.74
CA ILE A 644 -41.78 19.09 4.27
C ILE A 644 -42.46 18.97 2.90
N TYR A 645 -41.89 18.17 1.99
CA TYR A 645 -42.48 17.87 0.69
C TYR A 645 -42.49 16.37 0.35
N ALA A 646 -43.37 16.03 -0.60
CA ALA A 646 -43.66 14.68 -1.12
C ALA A 646 -44.25 13.64 -0.13
N GLY A 647 -44.02 13.76 1.18
CA GLY A 647 -44.67 12.98 2.22
C GLY A 647 -45.72 13.76 3.04
N THR A 648 -46.42 13.05 3.95
CA THR A 648 -47.36 13.64 4.93
C THR A 648 -47.20 13.06 6.35
N SER A 649 -46.15 12.26 6.57
CA SER A 649 -45.80 11.69 7.88
C SER A 649 -44.65 12.49 8.47
N LEU A 650 -44.74 12.82 9.75
CA LEU A 650 -43.64 13.41 10.53
C LEU A 650 -42.86 12.29 11.21
N SER A 651 -41.59 12.54 11.51
CA SER A 651 -40.71 11.67 12.30
C SER A 651 -39.52 12.51 12.78
N ASP A 652 -39.16 12.28 14.03
CA ASP A 652 -38.02 12.79 14.80
C ASP A 652 -36.97 11.68 15.07
N GLU A 653 -37.32 10.40 14.91
CA GLU A 653 -36.41 9.30 15.22
C GLU A 653 -35.07 9.31 14.44
N ALA A 654 -35.07 9.74 13.16
CA ALA A 654 -33.92 9.64 12.26
C ALA A 654 -34.03 10.49 10.99
N ILE A 655 -32.88 10.68 10.33
CA ILE A 655 -32.77 11.26 8.99
C ILE A 655 -31.93 10.40 8.04
N ASN A 656 -32.23 10.51 6.74
CA ASN A 656 -31.38 10.00 5.65
C ASN A 656 -30.83 11.16 4.82
N ASN A 657 -29.55 11.42 4.98
CA ASN A 657 -28.79 12.40 4.23
C ASN A 657 -28.30 11.78 2.91
N THR A 658 -28.85 12.22 1.77
CA THR A 658 -28.45 11.74 0.43
C THR A 658 -27.76 12.83 -0.36
N SER A 659 -26.52 12.59 -0.81
CA SER A 659 -25.79 13.53 -1.67
C SER A 659 -25.21 12.90 -2.93
N SER A 660 -25.05 13.72 -3.97
CA SER A 660 -24.46 13.35 -5.26
C SER A 660 -23.47 14.41 -5.74
N ARG A 661 -22.35 13.94 -6.30
CA ARG A 661 -21.19 14.77 -6.69
C ARG A 661 -20.67 14.35 -8.06
N ASP A 662 -20.98 15.12 -9.10
CA ASP A 662 -20.42 14.94 -10.44
C ASP A 662 -19.25 15.93 -10.66
N GLN A 663 -18.03 15.42 -10.67
CA GLN A 663 -16.79 16.19 -10.72
C GLN A 663 -15.98 15.89 -12.00
N LYS A 664 -15.55 16.96 -12.69
CA LYS A 664 -14.72 16.86 -13.89
C LYS A 664 -13.49 17.73 -13.75
N SER A 665 -12.32 17.13 -13.93
CA SER A 665 -11.02 17.77 -13.78
C SER A 665 -10.18 17.54 -15.02
N TYR A 666 -9.55 18.58 -15.54
CA TYR A 666 -8.62 18.49 -16.66
C TYR A 666 -7.50 19.50 -16.53
N GLY A 667 -6.32 19.13 -17.02
CA GLY A 667 -5.16 19.98 -16.93
C GLY A 667 -4.11 19.65 -17.98
N ALA A 668 -3.22 20.61 -18.17
CA ALA A 668 -2.02 20.47 -18.99
C ALA A 668 -0.87 21.19 -18.27
N ASP A 669 0.26 20.52 -18.15
CA ASP A 669 1.49 21.05 -17.59
C ASP A 669 2.62 20.80 -18.59
N ILE A 670 3.40 21.84 -18.92
CA ILE A 670 4.46 21.79 -19.92
C ILE A 670 5.73 22.34 -19.29
N GLN A 671 6.79 21.57 -19.42
CA GLN A 671 8.05 21.74 -18.73
C GLN A 671 9.21 21.77 -19.73
N GLY A 672 10.27 22.48 -19.36
CA GLY A 672 11.55 22.53 -20.05
C GLY A 672 12.70 22.50 -19.07
N LEU A 673 13.63 21.56 -19.25
CA LEU A 673 14.91 21.52 -18.56
C LEU A 673 16.02 21.90 -19.54
N TYR A 674 16.76 22.95 -19.21
CA TYR A 674 17.90 23.46 -19.97
C TYR A 674 19.19 23.26 -19.15
N ARG A 675 20.14 22.52 -19.70
CA ARG A 675 21.45 22.23 -19.10
C ARG A 675 22.53 22.91 -19.94
N GLU A 676 23.00 24.08 -19.50
CA GLU A 676 24.17 24.74 -20.07
C GLU A 676 24.95 25.48 -18.98
N PRO A 677 26.30 25.51 -19.04
CA PRO A 677 27.10 26.26 -18.07
C PRO A 677 26.76 27.75 -18.03
N PHE A 678 26.65 28.30 -16.82
CA PHE A 678 26.54 29.74 -16.60
C PHE A 678 27.89 30.27 -16.12
N TYR A 679 28.59 31.00 -17.00
CA TYR A 679 30.02 31.29 -16.84
C TYR A 679 30.85 30.01 -16.67
N SER A 680 31.48 29.81 -15.50
CA SER A 680 32.31 28.64 -15.17
C SER A 680 31.57 27.59 -14.32
N PHE A 681 30.28 27.80 -14.03
CA PHE A 681 29.49 26.91 -13.18
C PHE A 681 28.58 26.03 -14.02
N GLU A 682 28.48 24.75 -13.68
CA GLU A 682 27.40 23.92 -14.24
C GLU A 682 26.05 24.43 -13.76
N ASN A 683 25.09 24.48 -14.67
CA ASN A 683 23.82 25.13 -14.43
C ASN A 683 22.68 24.31 -15.08
N SER A 684 21.63 24.10 -14.29
CA SER A 684 20.38 23.48 -14.73
C SER A 684 19.23 24.44 -14.47
N LEU A 685 18.64 24.97 -15.55
CA LEU A 685 17.44 25.80 -15.49
C LEU A 685 16.22 24.96 -15.86
N PHE A 686 15.35 24.77 -14.90
CA PHE A 686 14.02 24.21 -15.08
C PHE A 686 12.98 25.34 -15.16
N VAL A 687 12.08 25.27 -16.13
CA VAL A 687 10.93 26.18 -16.29
C VAL A 687 9.68 25.39 -16.63
N GLY A 688 8.52 25.86 -16.21
CA GLY A 688 7.26 25.24 -16.58
C GLY A 688 6.05 26.17 -16.49
N VAL A 689 5.01 25.78 -17.23
CA VAL A 689 3.71 26.44 -17.26
C VAL A 689 2.61 25.39 -17.12
N GLY A 690 1.68 25.65 -16.22
CA GLY A 690 0.59 24.74 -15.89
C GLY A 690 -0.77 25.42 -16.01
N TYR A 691 -1.76 24.67 -16.46
CA TYR A 691 -3.17 25.03 -16.39
C TYR A 691 -3.98 23.85 -15.86
N GLN A 692 -4.84 24.11 -14.89
CA GLN A 692 -5.79 23.14 -14.36
C GLN A 692 -7.17 23.77 -14.27
N ARG A 693 -8.20 23.00 -14.58
CA ARG A 693 -9.60 23.37 -14.37
C ARG A 693 -10.40 22.19 -13.82
N GLY A 694 -11.11 22.45 -12.73
CA GLY A 694 -12.11 21.58 -12.15
C GLY A 694 -13.49 22.20 -12.26
N THR A 695 -14.52 21.36 -12.37
CA THR A 695 -15.93 21.73 -12.20
C THR A 695 -16.64 20.66 -11.40
N SER A 696 -17.45 21.05 -10.41
CA SER A 696 -18.32 20.14 -9.66
C SER A 696 -19.77 20.52 -9.82
N LYS A 697 -20.64 19.52 -9.84
CA LYS A 697 -22.06 19.64 -9.50
C LYS A 697 -22.29 18.87 -8.23
N PHE A 698 -22.78 19.56 -7.22
CA PHE A 698 -23.17 18.98 -5.95
C PHE A 698 -24.69 19.13 -5.78
N ASP A 699 -25.42 18.06 -5.47
CA ASP A 699 -26.83 18.09 -5.06
C ASP A 699 -27.00 17.23 -3.77
N SER A 700 -27.62 17.77 -2.71
CA SER A 700 -28.02 17.04 -1.48
C SER A 700 -29.49 17.27 -1.14
N GLN A 701 -30.02 16.40 -0.29
CA GLN A 701 -31.35 16.44 0.31
C GLN A 701 -31.39 15.52 1.54
N THR A 702 -32.23 15.88 2.52
CA THR A 702 -32.46 15.10 3.74
C THR A 702 -33.90 14.57 3.74
N GLU A 703 -34.05 13.27 3.96
CA GLU A 703 -35.34 12.58 4.15
C GLU A 703 -35.56 12.33 5.65
N LEU A 704 -36.78 12.54 6.16
CA LEU A 704 -37.18 12.06 7.47
C LEU A 704 -37.34 10.54 7.44
N ALA A 705 -36.85 9.87 8.49
CA ALA A 705 -36.77 8.42 8.60
C ALA A 705 -37.22 7.95 9.99
N THR A 706 -37.41 6.64 10.12
CA THR A 706 -37.53 5.95 11.41
C THR A 706 -36.22 5.22 11.75
N LEU A 707 -35.95 5.04 13.04
CA LEU A 707 -34.78 4.34 13.55
C LEU A 707 -35.17 2.96 14.09
N ASP A 708 -34.52 1.90 13.62
CA ASP A 708 -34.66 0.59 14.27
C ASP A 708 -33.90 0.62 15.62
N PRO A 709 -34.56 0.53 16.80
CA PRO A 709 -33.89 0.67 18.09
C PRO A 709 -32.94 -0.49 18.42
N THR A 710 -32.98 -1.59 17.66
CA THR A 710 -32.06 -2.73 17.82
C THR A 710 -30.86 -2.62 16.90
N THR A 711 -31.09 -2.36 15.60
CA THR A 711 -30.00 -2.30 14.60
C THR A 711 -29.41 -0.90 14.42
N ARG A 712 -30.10 0.14 14.92
CA ARG A 712 -29.84 1.57 14.73
C ARG A 712 -29.60 1.94 13.27
N SER A 713 -30.30 1.20 12.40
CA SER A 713 -30.38 1.43 10.97
C SER A 713 -31.63 2.25 10.67
N THR A 714 -31.49 3.24 9.80
CA THR A 714 -32.56 4.15 9.39
C THR A 714 -33.40 3.57 8.26
N TRP A 715 -34.70 3.90 8.25
CA TRP A 715 -35.65 3.49 7.20
C TRP A 715 -36.56 4.67 6.82
N GLY A 716 -36.57 5.06 5.54
CA GLY A 716 -37.42 6.17 5.09
C GLY A 716 -38.92 5.86 5.22
N LEU A 717 -39.74 6.90 5.40
CA LEU A 717 -41.19 6.83 5.70
C LEU A 717 -42.08 6.30 4.54
N GLY A 718 -41.51 5.58 3.57
CA GLY A 718 -42.20 4.88 2.49
C GLY A 718 -42.74 5.75 1.34
N LEU A 719 -42.79 7.08 1.51
CA LEU A 719 -43.25 8.03 0.49
C LEU A 719 -42.19 9.05 0.03
N GLY A 720 -41.01 9.09 0.66
CA GLY A 720 -40.01 10.12 0.38
C GLY A 720 -40.40 11.45 1.04
N THR A 721 -40.38 11.50 2.37
CA THR A 721 -40.68 12.71 3.14
C THR A 721 -39.42 13.56 3.26
N PHE A 722 -39.26 14.58 2.43
CA PHE A 722 -38.03 15.37 2.40
C PHE A 722 -38.20 16.76 3.02
N LEU A 723 -37.16 17.23 3.72
CA LEU A 723 -37.03 18.62 4.13
C LEU A 723 -36.67 19.46 2.89
N SER A 724 -37.49 20.47 2.56
CA SER A 724 -37.25 21.34 1.39
C SER A 724 -36.08 22.29 1.58
N GLU A 725 -35.71 22.53 2.83
CA GLU A 725 -34.72 23.52 3.23
C GLU A 725 -33.31 22.96 3.44
N GLU A 726 -33.17 21.64 3.62
CA GLU A 726 -31.88 20.92 3.54
C GLU A 726 -31.45 20.61 2.10
N LYS A 727 -32.12 21.23 1.11
CA LYS A 727 -32.03 20.88 -0.30
C LYS A 727 -31.05 21.76 -1.07
N THR A 728 -29.76 21.57 -0.80
CA THR A 728 -28.72 22.39 -1.45
C THR A 728 -28.30 21.84 -2.82
N ARG A 729 -28.21 22.73 -3.84
CA ARG A 729 -27.78 22.38 -5.21
C ARG A 729 -26.80 23.40 -5.77
N VAL A 730 -25.50 23.08 -5.76
CA VAL A 730 -24.43 24.00 -6.17
C VAL A 730 -23.75 23.53 -7.45
N SER A 731 -23.26 24.45 -8.27
CA SER A 731 -22.31 24.21 -9.35
C SER A 731 -21.06 25.06 -9.12
N THR A 732 -19.88 24.43 -9.09
CA THR A 732 -18.61 25.11 -8.84
C THR A 732 -17.68 24.99 -10.04
N SER A 733 -16.76 25.95 -10.16
CA SER A 733 -15.63 25.84 -11.08
C SER A 733 -14.40 26.52 -10.53
N THR A 734 -13.28 25.80 -10.59
CA THR A 734 -11.95 26.27 -10.18
C THR A 734 -11.04 26.25 -11.38
N SER A 735 -10.33 27.34 -11.66
CA SER A 735 -9.34 27.40 -12.75
C SER A 735 -8.07 28.06 -12.28
N THR A 736 -6.93 27.37 -12.46
CA THR A 736 -5.61 27.83 -12.06
C THR A 736 -4.70 27.94 -13.28
N TRP A 737 -4.02 29.08 -13.39
CA TRP A 737 -2.82 29.23 -14.22
C TRP A 737 -1.59 29.30 -13.33
N SER A 738 -0.54 28.60 -13.73
CA SER A 738 0.75 28.55 -13.04
C SER A 738 1.90 28.85 -14.00
N ALA A 739 2.90 29.56 -13.51
CA ALA A 739 4.22 29.67 -14.14
C ALA A 739 5.29 29.53 -13.07
N TYR A 740 6.30 28.70 -13.31
CA TYR A 740 7.31 28.36 -12.30
C TYR A 740 8.68 28.12 -12.92
N PHE A 741 9.70 28.25 -12.09
CA PHE A 741 11.08 27.95 -12.45
C PHE A 741 11.87 27.45 -11.23
N LEU A 742 12.91 26.66 -11.50
CA LEU A 742 13.98 26.35 -10.55
C LEU A 742 15.30 26.41 -11.30
N ASN A 743 16.23 27.24 -10.82
CA ASN A 743 17.59 27.30 -11.31
C ASN A 743 18.52 26.66 -10.28
N THR A 744 19.38 25.73 -10.69
CA THR A 744 20.38 25.09 -9.82
C THR A 744 21.77 25.32 -10.38
N LEU A 745 22.65 25.90 -9.56
CA LEU A 745 24.04 26.23 -9.86
C LEU A 745 24.97 25.37 -9.01
N ASN A 746 25.84 24.58 -9.66
CA ASN A 746 26.94 23.90 -8.99
C ASN A 746 28.09 24.91 -8.84
N VAL A 747 28.15 25.57 -7.67
CA VAL A 747 29.15 26.61 -7.36
C VAL A 747 30.54 25.98 -7.17
N LYS A 748 30.57 24.73 -6.71
CA LYS A 748 31.74 23.83 -6.62
C LYS A 748 31.28 22.38 -6.81
N GLU A 749 32.21 21.44 -6.94
CA GLU A 749 31.90 20.00 -6.94
C GLU A 749 31.12 19.58 -5.68
N GLU A 750 31.37 20.23 -4.54
CA GLU A 750 30.73 19.92 -3.27
C GLU A 750 29.48 20.75 -2.97
N LEU A 751 29.22 21.86 -3.67
CA LEU A 751 28.16 22.82 -3.32
C LEU A 751 27.24 23.15 -4.49
N ALA A 752 25.99 22.67 -4.39
CA ALA A 752 24.89 23.09 -5.24
C ALA A 752 24.01 24.11 -4.51
N ILE A 753 23.56 25.15 -5.21
CA ILE A 753 22.57 26.13 -4.72
C ILE A 753 21.43 26.19 -5.73
N SER A 754 20.19 26.11 -5.25
CA SER A 754 18.99 26.23 -6.07
C SER A 754 18.13 27.43 -5.66
N LEU A 755 17.65 28.18 -6.64
CA LEU A 755 16.73 29.31 -6.49
C LEU A 755 15.53 29.10 -7.42
N GLY A 756 14.32 29.19 -6.89
CA GLY A 756 13.11 28.98 -7.69
C GLY A 756 11.88 29.69 -7.12
N GLY A 757 10.75 29.44 -7.77
CA GLY A 757 9.45 29.87 -7.30
C GLY A 757 8.34 29.63 -8.30
N ARG A 758 7.10 29.82 -7.85
CA ARG A 758 5.89 29.61 -8.62
C ARG A 758 4.92 30.77 -8.45
N TYR A 759 4.50 31.37 -9.56
CA TYR A 759 3.33 32.24 -9.59
C TYR A 759 2.08 31.41 -9.89
N ASN A 760 1.06 31.56 -9.06
CA ASN A 760 -0.26 30.96 -9.24
C ASN A 760 -1.33 32.06 -9.35
N ARG A 761 -2.29 31.87 -10.26
CA ARG A 761 -3.51 32.67 -10.39
C ARG A 761 -4.70 31.72 -10.43
N THR A 762 -5.43 31.63 -9.32
CA THR A 762 -6.60 30.77 -9.15
C THR A 762 -7.87 31.61 -9.17
N ARG A 763 -8.87 31.20 -9.94
CA ARG A 763 -10.23 31.72 -9.86
C ARG A 763 -11.14 30.60 -9.40
N VAL A 764 -11.95 30.86 -8.38
CA VAL A 764 -13.04 30.00 -7.94
C VAL A 764 -14.36 30.71 -8.23
N SER A 765 -15.36 29.98 -8.70
CA SER A 765 -16.72 30.47 -8.87
C SER A 765 -17.68 29.41 -8.40
N LEU A 766 -18.66 29.84 -7.61
CA LEU A 766 -19.80 29.05 -7.19
C LEU A 766 -21.04 29.59 -7.90
N LYS A 767 -22.08 28.76 -7.94
CA LYS A 767 -23.39 29.13 -8.46
C LYS A 767 -24.46 28.23 -7.86
N ASP A 768 -25.49 28.84 -7.30
CA ASP A 768 -26.71 28.15 -6.90
C ASP A 768 -27.49 27.66 -8.14
N ARG A 769 -28.12 26.49 -8.01
CA ARG A 769 -29.02 25.87 -8.98
C ARG A 769 -30.46 25.74 -8.47
N THR A 770 -30.71 26.00 -7.19
CA THR A 770 -32.06 26.02 -6.61
C THR A 770 -32.80 27.29 -7.03
N GLY A 771 -32.11 28.42 -7.08
CA GLY A 771 -32.66 29.75 -7.32
C GLY A 771 -33.23 30.41 -6.05
N VAL A 772 -33.09 29.77 -4.88
CA VAL A 772 -33.58 30.26 -3.58
C VAL A 772 -32.45 30.58 -2.59
N HIS A 773 -31.20 30.17 -2.90
CA HIS A 773 -30.01 30.40 -2.09
C HIS A 773 -28.97 31.30 -2.81
N PRO A 774 -29.31 32.57 -3.13
CA PRO A 774 -28.39 33.50 -3.80
C PRO A 774 -27.10 33.76 -3.01
N GLU A 775 -27.12 33.57 -1.69
CA GLU A 775 -26.00 33.70 -0.77
C GLU A 775 -24.81 32.78 -1.13
N ILE A 776 -25.05 31.64 -1.78
CA ILE A 776 -24.01 30.70 -2.20
C ILE A 776 -23.30 31.14 -3.52
N GLU A 777 -23.77 32.19 -4.22
CA GLU A 777 -23.17 32.64 -5.49
C GLU A 777 -21.88 33.48 -5.31
N GLY A 778 -20.74 32.81 -5.19
CA GLY A 778 -19.41 33.42 -5.05
C GLY A 778 -18.54 33.53 -6.32
N ARG A 779 -17.66 34.54 -6.40
CA ARG A 779 -16.57 34.66 -7.41
C ARG A 779 -15.28 35.21 -6.81
N HIS A 780 -14.30 34.34 -6.61
CA HIS A 780 -13.07 34.62 -5.86
C HIS A 780 -11.84 34.52 -6.77
N LEU A 781 -10.77 35.26 -6.44
CA LEU A 781 -9.58 35.37 -7.26
C LEU A 781 -8.33 35.50 -6.38
N PHE A 782 -7.56 34.42 -6.31
CA PHE A 782 -6.33 34.33 -5.53
C PHE A 782 -5.11 34.45 -6.45
N ARG A 783 -4.08 35.17 -6.00
CA ARG A 783 -2.84 35.40 -6.75
C ARG A 783 -1.67 35.45 -5.79
N ARG A 784 -0.68 34.56 -5.95
CA ARG A 784 0.53 34.58 -5.14
C ARG A 784 1.74 34.14 -5.93
N PHE A 785 2.90 34.74 -5.64
CA PHE A 785 4.20 34.18 -5.99
C PHE A 785 4.79 33.54 -4.73
N ASN A 786 5.14 32.27 -4.83
CA ASN A 786 5.72 31.48 -3.74
C ASN A 786 7.21 31.21 -4.08
N PRO A 787 8.19 31.79 -3.35
CA PRO A 787 9.62 31.55 -3.56
C PRO A 787 10.12 30.23 -2.94
N THR A 788 11.29 29.77 -3.39
CA THR A 788 12.12 28.78 -2.69
C THR A 788 13.60 29.02 -2.94
N ILE A 789 14.43 28.74 -1.93
CA ILE A 789 15.88 28.71 -2.00
C ILE A 789 16.40 27.52 -1.23
N SER A 790 17.40 26.82 -1.76
CA SER A 790 18.04 25.71 -1.06
C SER A 790 19.51 25.56 -1.42
N ALA A 791 20.24 24.81 -0.59
CA ALA A 791 21.62 24.45 -0.82
C ALA A 791 21.89 23.02 -0.37
N VAL A 792 22.79 22.33 -1.09
CA VAL A 792 23.29 21.00 -0.77
C VAL A 792 24.81 21.04 -0.73
N LEU A 793 25.37 20.58 0.38
CA LEU A 793 26.81 20.44 0.62
C LEU A 793 27.17 18.94 0.72
N ASN A 794 27.82 18.42 -0.30
CA ASN A 794 28.35 17.05 -0.35
C ASN A 794 29.60 16.94 0.54
N VAL A 795 29.42 16.67 1.83
CA VAL A 795 30.53 16.54 2.81
C VAL A 795 31.41 15.34 2.51
N THR A 796 30.82 14.26 1.99
CA THR A 796 31.54 13.10 1.46
C THR A 796 30.85 12.59 0.20
N LYS A 797 31.44 11.59 -0.47
CA LYS A 797 30.84 10.96 -1.66
C LYS A 797 29.52 10.22 -1.40
N HIS A 798 29.20 9.94 -0.14
CA HIS A 798 28.03 9.18 0.29
C HIS A 798 27.16 9.93 1.30
N ASN A 799 27.52 11.15 1.71
CA ASN A 799 26.81 11.88 2.76
C ASN A 799 26.73 13.37 2.40
N ASP A 800 25.52 13.91 2.38
CA ASP A 800 25.24 15.33 2.18
C ASP A 800 24.69 16.00 3.45
N LEU A 801 24.84 17.32 3.49
CA LEU A 801 24.06 18.23 4.32
C LEU A 801 23.20 19.07 3.39
N TYR A 802 21.96 19.33 3.76
CA TYR A 802 21.09 20.19 2.98
C TYR A 802 20.35 21.20 3.88
N ILE A 803 19.95 22.32 3.27
CA ILE A 803 19.05 23.30 3.85
C ILE A 803 18.12 23.82 2.75
N THR A 804 16.84 23.98 3.08
CA THR A 804 15.81 24.49 2.18
C THR A 804 14.88 25.45 2.92
N TYR A 805 14.54 26.55 2.25
CA TYR A 805 13.42 27.42 2.58
C TYR A 805 12.45 27.41 1.40
N GLY A 806 11.16 27.23 1.68
CA GLY A 806 10.12 27.20 0.68
C GLY A 806 8.83 27.79 1.22
N GLU A 807 8.16 28.57 0.39
CA GLU A 807 6.78 28.95 0.61
C GLU A 807 5.88 28.10 -0.28
N SER A 808 4.74 27.68 0.24
CA SER A 808 3.65 27.13 -0.58
C SER A 808 2.33 27.78 -0.18
N SER A 809 1.28 27.58 -0.98
CA SER A 809 -0.03 28.16 -0.66
C SER A 809 -1.19 27.35 -1.21
N ARG A 810 -2.31 27.44 -0.50
CA ARG A 810 -3.58 26.76 -0.78
C ARG A 810 -4.65 27.82 -0.92
N ALA A 811 -5.15 28.00 -2.14
CA ALA A 811 -6.35 28.80 -2.35
C ALA A 811 -7.53 28.02 -1.73
N PRO A 812 -8.42 28.68 -0.97
CA PRO A 812 -9.61 28.04 -0.43
C PRO A 812 -10.41 27.33 -1.52
N THR A 813 -10.87 26.13 -1.19
CA THR A 813 -11.67 25.29 -2.07
C THR A 813 -13.09 25.85 -2.22
N PRO A 814 -13.86 25.42 -3.23
CA PRO A 814 -15.25 25.81 -3.34
C PRO A 814 -16.11 25.48 -2.12
N ILE A 815 -15.84 24.39 -1.38
CA ILE A 815 -16.60 24.09 -0.16
C ILE A 815 -16.27 25.06 0.99
N GLU A 816 -14.99 25.38 1.19
CA GLU A 816 -14.57 26.33 2.23
C GLU A 816 -15.07 27.75 1.95
N LEU A 817 -15.08 28.18 0.67
CA LEU A 817 -15.42 29.55 0.28
C LEU A 817 -16.88 29.94 0.42
N ALA A 818 -17.73 28.97 0.68
CA ALA A 818 -19.10 29.23 0.98
C ALA A 818 -19.48 28.54 2.29
N CYS A 819 -18.72 28.71 3.40
CA CYS A 819 -19.09 28.30 4.78
C CYS A 819 -18.33 29.08 5.90
N ASN A 820 -18.83 30.29 6.28
CA ASN A 820 -18.47 31.20 7.40
C ASN A 820 -19.59 32.30 7.59
N ASP A 821 -19.42 33.47 8.21
CA ASP A 821 -20.52 34.35 8.72
C ASP A 821 -21.21 35.49 7.85
N GLN A 822 -20.67 36.16 6.82
CA GLN A 822 -21.24 37.39 6.18
C GLN A 822 -22.52 37.11 5.39
N VAL A 823 -22.61 35.89 4.88
CA VAL A 823 -23.79 35.34 4.23
C VAL A 823 -24.95 35.21 5.20
N PHE A 824 -24.73 35.12 6.52
CA PHE A 824 -25.77 35.36 7.54
C PHE A 824 -26.36 36.78 7.39
N THR A 825 -25.53 37.80 7.19
CA THR A 825 -26.01 39.18 6.95
C THR A 825 -26.77 39.32 5.62
N ILE A 826 -26.30 38.63 4.56
CA ILE A 826 -26.99 38.64 3.25
C ILE A 826 -28.30 37.85 3.31
N ALA A 827 -28.34 36.72 4.02
CA ALA A 827 -29.52 35.90 4.18
C ALA A 827 -30.55 36.56 5.10
N ARG A 828 -30.15 37.16 6.23
CA ARG A 828 -31.01 38.03 7.04
C ARG A 828 -31.67 39.10 6.18
N ALA A 829 -30.89 39.83 5.38
CA ALA A 829 -31.45 40.83 4.47
C ALA A 829 -32.33 40.25 3.34
N ALA A 830 -32.07 39.01 2.89
CA ALA A 830 -32.86 38.34 1.86
C ALA A 830 -34.19 37.79 2.40
N ALA A 831 -34.18 37.27 3.62
CA ALA A 831 -35.31 36.72 4.35
C ALA A 831 -36.22 37.83 4.90
N GLU A 832 -35.67 38.94 5.42
CA GLU A 832 -36.43 40.19 5.66
C GLU A 832 -37.18 40.63 4.39
N ALA A 833 -36.56 40.47 3.22
CA ALA A 833 -37.17 40.79 1.93
C ALA A 833 -38.18 39.72 1.43
N ARG A 834 -38.16 38.50 1.97
CA ARG A 834 -39.18 37.45 1.78
C ARG A 834 -40.32 37.54 2.79
N GLY A 835 -40.12 38.22 3.92
CA GLY A 835 -41.07 38.33 5.04
C GLY A 835 -40.96 37.20 6.07
N GLU A 836 -39.81 36.53 6.11
CA GLU A 836 -39.38 35.61 7.17
C GLU A 836 -38.87 36.41 8.38
N ASP A 837 -38.86 35.83 9.58
CA ASP A 837 -38.32 36.51 10.76
C ASP A 837 -36.79 36.64 10.64
N PRO A 838 -36.19 37.83 10.84
CA PRO A 838 -34.75 38.00 10.74
C PRO A 838 -33.94 37.34 11.86
N ASP A 839 -34.57 36.95 12.97
CA ASP A 839 -33.90 36.27 14.08
C ASP A 839 -34.08 34.73 13.99
N ASP A 840 -35.21 34.18 13.50
CA ASP A 840 -35.40 32.74 13.17
C ASP A 840 -34.47 32.20 12.06
N ILE A 841 -33.61 33.05 11.47
CA ILE A 841 -32.65 32.62 10.43
C ILE A 841 -31.40 32.13 11.12
N ASP A 842 -31.51 30.96 11.72
CA ASP A 842 -30.35 30.12 11.94
C ASP A 842 -29.91 29.60 10.56
N LEU A 843 -29.15 30.45 9.85
CA LEU A 843 -28.39 30.04 8.68
C LEU A 843 -27.23 29.18 9.19
N GLU A 844 -27.55 27.95 9.57
CA GLU A 844 -26.59 26.89 9.79
C GLU A 844 -26.09 26.41 8.42
N CYS A 845 -24.81 26.03 8.32
CA CYS A 845 -24.24 25.54 7.07
C CYS A 845 -25.04 24.25 6.62
N ARG A 846 -25.50 24.12 5.34
CA ARG A 846 -26.37 22.97 4.85
C ARG A 846 -25.86 22.07 3.69
N LEU A 847 -24.72 21.38 3.85
CA LEU A 847 -24.18 20.26 3.03
C LEU A 847 -23.39 19.28 3.93
N PRO A 848 -22.81 18.14 3.47
CA PRO A 848 -22.10 17.21 4.37
C PRO A 848 -20.78 17.82 4.90
N ASN A 849 -20.86 18.58 6.00
CA ASN A 849 -19.96 19.68 6.38
C ASN A 849 -20.01 20.83 5.36
N ALA A 850 -20.38 22.04 5.76
CA ALA A 850 -21.62 22.52 5.18
C ALA A 850 -21.50 23.92 4.45
N PHE A 851 -22.55 24.78 4.26
CA PHE A 851 -22.47 26.04 3.46
C PHE A 851 -23.08 27.41 4.01
N LEU A 852 -22.29 28.52 4.05
CA LEU A 852 -22.47 29.97 4.45
C LEU A 852 -21.40 30.97 3.80
N ALA A 853 -20.82 32.04 4.46
CA ALA A 853 -19.50 32.79 4.23
C ALA A 853 -19.22 34.23 4.86
N ASP A 854 -18.19 34.49 5.73
CA ASP A 854 -17.46 35.79 6.14
C ASP A 854 -15.95 35.57 6.40
N PRO A 855 -15.12 36.61 6.26
CA PRO A 855 -14.96 37.43 5.07
C PRO A 855 -14.53 36.51 3.91
N PRO A 856 -14.05 36.99 2.74
CA PRO A 856 -13.44 36.06 1.78
C PRO A 856 -12.23 35.36 2.44
N LEU A 857 -12.36 34.06 2.74
CA LEU A 857 -11.31 33.25 3.36
C LEU A 857 -9.96 33.55 2.70
N GLU A 858 -8.99 33.89 3.53
CA GLU A 858 -7.68 34.27 3.03
C GLU A 858 -6.90 33.05 2.55
N GLN A 859 -6.00 33.29 1.59
CA GLN A 859 -5.20 32.21 1.04
C GLN A 859 -4.21 31.69 2.09
N VAL A 860 -4.31 30.40 2.46
CA VAL A 860 -3.36 29.76 3.39
C VAL A 860 -1.95 29.80 2.81
N VAL A 861 -0.98 30.18 3.63
CA VAL A 861 0.45 30.27 3.27
C VAL A 861 1.27 29.43 4.23
N ALA A 862 2.00 28.44 3.74
CA ALA A 862 2.94 27.67 4.53
C ALA A 862 4.38 28.17 4.28
N GLU A 863 5.03 28.68 5.32
CA GLU A 863 6.45 29.06 5.35
C GLU A 863 7.25 27.92 5.97
N SER A 864 7.96 27.14 5.14
CA SER A 864 8.71 25.95 5.56
C SER A 864 10.22 26.20 5.53
N ILE A 865 10.89 25.89 6.63
CA ILE A 865 12.35 25.73 6.70
C ILE A 865 12.68 24.30 7.12
N GLU A 866 13.60 23.67 6.41
CA GLU A 866 14.09 22.33 6.72
C GLU A 866 15.59 22.24 6.49
N PHE A 867 16.31 21.60 7.41
CA PHE A 867 17.71 21.27 7.25
C PHE A 867 17.97 19.86 7.75
N GLY A 868 19.02 19.23 7.24
CA GLY A 868 19.30 17.86 7.63
C GLY A 868 20.53 17.27 6.97
N THR A 869 20.64 15.97 7.13
CA THR A 869 21.69 15.15 6.54
C THR A 869 21.13 13.81 6.14
N ARG A 870 21.61 13.29 5.01
CA ARG A 870 21.31 11.94 4.54
C ARG A 870 22.56 11.34 3.93
N GLY A 871 22.63 10.02 3.93
CA GLY A 871 23.75 9.32 3.37
C GLY A 871 23.83 7.87 3.78
N SER A 872 25.05 7.33 3.77
CA SER A 872 25.34 5.94 4.06
C SER A 872 26.59 5.79 4.92
N LEU A 873 26.47 5.01 5.99
CA LEU A 873 27.52 4.67 6.94
C LEU A 873 27.71 3.14 6.92
N ASP A 874 28.74 2.69 6.19
CA ASP A 874 29.11 1.29 5.93
C ASP A 874 27.99 0.39 5.35
N PHE A 875 27.01 0.01 6.17
CA PHE A 875 25.90 -0.90 5.83
C PHE A 875 24.52 -0.35 6.23
N VAL A 876 24.47 0.91 6.68
CA VAL A 876 23.24 1.61 7.08
C VAL A 876 23.10 2.91 6.29
N ASP A 877 22.04 3.00 5.51
CA ASP A 877 21.57 4.25 4.93
C ASP A 877 20.78 5.01 5.99
N TYR A 878 20.99 6.33 6.08
CA TYR A 878 20.35 7.18 7.06
C TYR A 878 19.77 8.44 6.44
N GLN A 879 18.71 8.94 7.06
CA GLN A 879 18.19 10.29 6.89
C GLN A 879 17.87 10.87 8.27
N LEU A 880 18.24 12.14 8.48
CA LEU A 880 17.89 12.92 9.65
C LEU A 880 17.53 14.34 9.20
N SER A 881 16.30 14.74 9.49
CA SER A 881 15.69 15.99 9.05
C SER A 881 15.14 16.76 10.24
N PHE A 882 15.38 18.06 10.28
CA PHE A 882 14.80 19.00 11.23
C PHE A 882 13.95 19.99 10.45
N PHE A 883 12.65 20.06 10.73
CA PHE A 883 11.70 20.87 9.97
C PHE A 883 10.89 21.79 10.88
N ARG A 884 10.51 22.95 10.34
CA ARG A 884 9.49 23.84 10.90
C ARG A 884 8.69 24.45 9.76
N THR A 885 7.38 24.28 9.81
CA THR A 885 6.42 24.91 8.91
C THR A 885 5.46 25.76 9.74
N ASN A 886 5.43 27.06 9.46
CA ASN A 886 4.40 27.95 10.00
C ASN A 886 3.33 28.16 8.91
N ASN A 887 2.07 27.86 9.20
CA ASN A 887 0.96 28.30 8.36
C ASN A 887 0.47 29.66 8.84
N LYS A 888 0.19 30.56 7.90
CA LYS A 888 -0.52 31.83 8.10
C LYS A 888 -1.89 31.76 7.47
N ASN A 889 -2.88 32.30 8.16
CA ASN A 889 -4.30 32.19 7.81
C ASN A 889 -4.66 30.71 7.58
N ASP A 890 -4.23 29.81 8.48
CA ASP A 890 -4.58 28.38 8.37
C ASP A 890 -6.09 28.24 8.47
N ILE A 891 -6.69 27.29 7.76
CA ILE A 891 -8.15 27.11 7.81
C ILE A 891 -8.43 25.88 8.64
N ILE A 892 -9.27 26.03 9.66
CA ILE A 892 -9.82 24.92 10.44
C ILE A 892 -11.31 24.79 10.19
N PHE A 893 -11.82 23.57 10.33
CA PHE A 893 -13.25 23.30 10.47
C PHE A 893 -13.62 23.39 11.95
N GLN A 894 -14.70 24.10 12.27
CA GLN A 894 -15.28 24.22 13.61
C GLN A 894 -16.66 23.57 13.57
N THR A 895 -16.98 22.71 14.53
CA THR A 895 -18.33 22.10 14.57
C THR A 895 -19.32 23.07 15.21
N THR A 896 -20.51 23.15 14.62
CA THR A 896 -21.66 23.91 15.16
C THR A 896 -22.60 23.00 15.96
N GLY A 897 -22.21 21.74 16.22
CA GLY A 897 -23.15 20.66 16.59
C GLY A 897 -23.98 20.19 15.38
N ARG A 898 -24.89 19.23 15.60
CA ARG A 898 -25.91 18.76 14.64
C ARG A 898 -25.34 18.18 13.34
N GLY A 899 -24.17 17.54 13.42
CA GLY A 899 -23.39 17.11 12.24
C GLY A 899 -22.95 18.25 11.29
N LYS A 900 -23.13 19.52 11.70
CA LYS A 900 -22.84 20.73 10.93
C LYS A 900 -21.55 21.40 11.41
N GLY A 901 -21.09 22.38 10.66
CA GLY A 901 -19.91 23.19 11.03
C GLY A 901 -19.44 24.13 9.94
N LEU A 902 -18.55 25.05 10.31
CA LEU A 902 -18.04 26.16 9.50
C LEU A 902 -16.52 26.14 9.34
N PHE A 903 -16.01 26.82 8.31
CA PHE A 903 -14.58 27.03 8.11
C PHE A 903 -14.16 28.42 8.55
N SER A 904 -13.08 28.53 9.32
CA SER A 904 -12.55 29.83 9.76
C SER A 904 -11.03 29.90 9.62
N ASN A 905 -10.50 31.10 9.36
CA ASN A 905 -9.07 31.36 9.35
C ASN A 905 -8.55 31.55 10.78
N VAL A 906 -7.57 30.73 11.18
CA VAL A 906 -6.71 30.94 12.36
C VAL A 906 -5.44 31.64 11.91
N ASP A 907 -5.06 32.71 12.60
CA ASP A 907 -3.95 33.60 12.22
C ASP A 907 -2.64 32.84 11.98
N ASN A 908 -2.16 32.06 12.95
CA ASN A 908 -0.96 31.23 12.80
C ASN A 908 -1.11 29.84 13.44
N THR A 909 -0.57 28.84 12.75
CA THR A 909 -0.30 27.50 13.32
C THR A 909 1.12 27.06 12.99
N ARG A 910 1.72 26.20 13.82
CA ARG A 910 3.07 25.65 13.61
C ARG A 910 3.05 24.13 13.62
N ARG A 911 3.84 23.53 12.73
CA ARG A 911 4.20 22.12 12.74
C ARG A 911 5.73 22.03 12.69
N GLU A 912 6.37 21.57 13.74
CA GLU A 912 7.83 21.46 13.83
C GLU A 912 8.29 20.16 14.44
N GLY A 913 9.49 19.70 14.07
CA GLY A 913 9.87 18.35 14.44
C GLY A 913 11.22 17.85 13.97
N ILE A 914 11.47 16.60 14.33
CA ILE A 914 12.62 15.80 13.91
C ILE A 914 12.08 14.55 13.25
N GLU A 915 12.62 14.21 12.09
CA GLU A 915 12.28 13.01 11.34
C GLU A 915 13.57 12.24 11.04
N THR A 916 13.59 10.95 11.34
CA THR A 916 14.73 10.09 10.99
C THR A 916 14.28 8.72 10.50
N SER A 917 15.01 8.21 9.52
CA SER A 917 14.90 6.85 9.01
C SER A 917 16.28 6.25 8.86
N LEU A 918 16.43 5.00 9.31
CA LEU A 918 17.64 4.19 9.23
C LEU A 918 17.27 2.88 8.54
N LYS A 919 17.92 2.57 7.41
CA LYS A 919 17.69 1.36 6.62
C LYS A 919 19.00 0.58 6.54
N GLY A 920 18.99 -0.69 6.93
CA GLY A 920 20.21 -1.50 6.98
C GLY A 920 20.02 -2.92 6.50
N ASN A 921 21.10 -3.50 5.97
CA ASN A 921 21.12 -4.87 5.45
C ASN A 921 22.29 -5.65 6.05
N ILE A 922 22.02 -6.67 6.86
CA ILE A 922 23.01 -7.50 7.54
C ILE A 922 22.83 -8.95 7.10
N ARG A 923 23.55 -9.34 6.04
CA ARG A 923 23.52 -10.67 5.39
C ARG A 923 22.15 -11.06 4.83
N LYS A 924 21.31 -11.62 5.69
CA LYS A 924 19.98 -12.19 5.40
C LYS A 924 18.87 -11.47 6.17
N PHE A 925 19.23 -10.41 6.90
CA PHE A 925 18.33 -9.61 7.73
C PHE A 925 18.34 -8.17 7.21
N SER A 926 17.22 -7.72 6.66
CA SER A 926 16.97 -6.33 6.30
C SER A 926 16.10 -5.68 7.36
N TRP A 927 16.32 -4.40 7.63
CA TRP A 927 15.56 -3.66 8.63
C TRP A 927 15.41 -2.18 8.28
N VAL A 928 14.31 -1.60 8.75
CA VAL A 928 14.06 -0.16 8.77
C VAL A 928 13.65 0.24 10.17
N VAL A 929 14.32 1.25 10.74
CA VAL A 929 13.88 1.96 11.94
C VAL A 929 13.51 3.36 11.51
N SER A 930 12.33 3.83 11.90
CA SER A 930 11.87 5.20 11.68
C SER A 930 11.37 5.80 12.99
N TYR A 931 11.74 7.05 13.23
CA TYR A 931 11.26 7.82 14.37
C TYR A 931 10.93 9.25 13.92
N SER A 932 9.81 9.77 14.39
CA SER A 932 9.44 11.17 14.20
C SER A 932 8.90 11.74 15.50
N PHE A 933 9.35 12.96 15.81
CA PHE A 933 8.74 13.85 16.79
C PHE A 933 8.11 15.02 16.02
N ILE A 934 6.82 15.27 16.21
CA ILE A 934 6.04 16.30 15.51
C ILE A 934 5.26 17.09 16.56
N LYS A 935 5.71 18.30 16.89
CA LYS A 935 4.92 19.24 17.67
C LYS A 935 4.08 20.10 16.74
N ALA A 936 2.76 19.99 16.85
CA ALA A 936 1.79 20.73 16.05
C ALA A 936 0.94 21.61 16.97
N THR A 937 1.07 22.94 16.88
CA THR A 937 0.46 23.90 17.83
C THR A 937 -0.27 25.05 17.17
N PHE A 938 -1.30 25.54 17.86
CA PHE A 938 -1.86 26.87 17.63
C PHE A 938 -0.90 27.93 18.16
N GLU A 939 -0.73 29.02 17.42
CA GLU A 939 0.27 30.05 17.73
C GLU A 939 -0.34 31.38 18.19
N ASP A 940 -1.65 31.48 18.32
CA ASP A 940 -2.37 32.67 18.81
C ASP A 940 -3.54 32.24 19.72
N ASP A 941 -4.05 33.13 20.56
CA ASP A 941 -5.20 32.88 21.42
C ASP A 941 -6.51 33.17 20.66
N PHE A 942 -7.49 32.25 20.64
CA PHE A 942 -8.77 32.45 19.94
C PHE A 942 -9.91 31.65 20.56
N LYS A 943 -11.16 32.02 20.22
CA LYS A 943 -12.35 31.22 20.49
C LYS A 943 -12.63 30.30 19.30
N VAL A 944 -13.08 29.09 19.57
CA VAL A 944 -13.51 28.11 18.55
C VAL A 944 -14.85 27.53 18.97
N LEU A 945 -15.77 27.38 18.02
CA LEU A 945 -17.09 26.82 18.26
C LEU A 945 -16.96 25.29 18.40
N SER A 946 -17.47 24.75 19.52
CA SER A 946 -17.54 23.32 19.81
C SER A 946 -18.63 23.08 20.88
N PRO A 947 -19.93 23.20 20.52
CA PRO A 947 -21.01 23.27 21.52
C PRO A 947 -21.17 21.97 22.33
N ASN A 948 -20.87 20.82 21.73
CA ASN A 948 -20.91 19.51 22.39
C ASN A 948 -19.73 19.29 23.35
N HIS A 949 -18.80 20.25 23.48
CA HIS A 949 -17.67 20.16 24.40
C HIS A 949 -18.13 20.36 25.85
N PRO A 950 -17.80 19.47 26.81
CA PRO A 950 -18.27 19.55 28.21
C PRO A 950 -17.86 20.81 28.99
N LEU A 951 -16.98 21.65 28.44
CA LEU A 951 -16.52 22.93 29.00
C LEU A 951 -16.82 24.12 28.09
N ALA A 952 -17.67 23.94 27.07
CA ALA A 952 -18.18 25.03 26.26
C ALA A 952 -18.91 26.06 27.13
N ASN A 953 -18.89 27.32 26.71
CA ASN A 953 -19.71 28.37 27.32
C ASN A 953 -21.17 28.29 26.82
N ALA A 954 -22.03 29.19 27.30
CA ALA A 954 -23.44 29.25 26.88
C ALA A 954 -23.66 29.60 25.39
N ASP A 955 -22.62 30.09 24.71
CA ASP A 955 -22.59 30.42 23.28
C ASP A 955 -21.95 29.27 22.45
N GLY A 956 -21.58 28.15 23.08
CA GLY A 956 -20.91 27.01 22.44
C GLY A 956 -19.39 27.14 22.23
N ASP A 957 -18.75 28.23 22.65
CA ASP A 957 -17.30 28.40 22.45
C ASP A 957 -16.48 27.64 23.50
N ILE A 958 -15.31 27.15 23.07
CA ILE A 958 -14.14 26.89 23.93
C ILE A 958 -13.01 27.90 23.61
N PHE A 959 -12.07 28.08 24.54
CA PHE A 959 -11.00 29.07 24.42
C PHE A 959 -9.64 28.39 24.22
N VAL A 960 -9.10 28.50 23.01
CA VAL A 960 -7.78 27.98 22.63
C VAL A 960 -6.70 28.97 23.02
N GLN A 961 -5.67 28.47 23.70
CA GLN A 961 -4.49 29.23 24.11
C GLN A 961 -3.32 28.98 23.16
N LYS A 962 -2.48 30.01 22.99
CA LYS A 962 -1.21 29.90 22.27
C LYS A 962 -0.33 28.80 22.89
N GLY A 963 -0.06 27.77 22.10
CA GLY A 963 0.75 26.62 22.49
C GLY A 963 -0.04 25.32 22.68
N ASP A 964 -1.38 25.39 22.64
CA ASP A 964 -2.25 24.22 22.59
C ASP A 964 -2.01 23.43 21.30
N SER A 965 -2.20 22.12 21.38
CA SER A 965 -1.83 21.16 20.34
C SER A 965 -2.99 20.95 19.37
N ILE A 966 -2.67 20.90 18.08
CA ILE A 966 -3.63 20.64 17.01
C ILE A 966 -4.13 19.18 17.14
N PRO A 967 -5.44 18.92 17.28
CA PRO A 967 -5.95 17.58 17.55
C PRO A 967 -5.68 16.52 16.46
N GLY A 968 -5.70 15.26 16.90
CA GLY A 968 -5.57 14.09 16.02
C GLY A 968 -4.19 13.92 15.37
N ILE A 969 -3.12 14.46 15.97
CA ILE A 969 -1.72 14.32 15.53
C ILE A 969 -0.90 13.73 16.69
N PRO A 970 -0.37 12.49 16.60
CA PRO A 970 0.49 11.93 17.65
C PRO A 970 1.90 12.55 17.61
N GLU A 971 2.31 13.18 18.72
CA GLU A 971 3.62 13.84 18.84
C GLU A 971 4.79 12.90 18.59
N HIS A 972 4.77 11.67 19.12
CA HIS A 972 5.82 10.69 18.93
C HIS A 972 5.33 9.51 18.09
N GLN A 973 6.10 9.16 17.07
CA GLN A 973 5.90 7.96 16.27
C GLN A 973 7.21 7.17 16.20
N PHE A 974 7.16 5.88 16.51
CA PHE A 974 8.28 4.95 16.34
C PHE A 974 7.81 3.75 15.52
N LYS A 975 8.61 3.38 14.52
CA LYS A 975 8.31 2.28 13.60
C LYS A 975 9.56 1.43 13.41
N PHE A 976 9.38 0.12 13.45
CA PHE A 976 10.43 -0.85 13.17
C PHE A 976 9.86 -1.94 12.27
N THR A 977 10.43 -2.08 11.08
CA THR A 977 10.14 -3.21 10.20
C THR A 977 11.41 -4.00 9.95
N SER A 978 11.28 -5.31 9.81
CA SER A 978 12.40 -6.18 9.47
C SER A 978 11.93 -7.40 8.72
N ASP A 979 12.81 -7.93 7.87
CA ASP A 979 12.62 -9.15 7.11
C ASP A 979 13.87 -10.02 7.25
N ILE A 980 13.68 -11.34 7.37
CA ILE A 980 14.74 -12.34 7.48
C ILE A 980 14.53 -13.50 6.51
N ASP A 981 15.53 -13.75 5.67
CA ASP A 981 15.58 -14.91 4.79
C ASP A 981 15.99 -16.16 5.58
N VAL A 982 15.03 -16.76 6.29
CA VAL A 982 15.20 -18.01 7.04
C VAL A 982 15.79 -19.11 6.15
N THR A 983 15.33 -19.20 4.90
CA THR A 983 15.96 -20.00 3.84
C THR A 983 15.89 -19.24 2.51
N ASP A 984 16.54 -19.75 1.45
CA ASP A 984 16.47 -19.15 0.10
C ASP A 984 15.07 -19.29 -0.56
N LYS A 985 14.09 -19.84 0.17
CA LYS A 985 12.66 -19.96 -0.19
C LYS A 985 11.71 -19.45 0.88
N LEU A 986 12.19 -19.07 2.07
CA LEU A 986 11.35 -18.72 3.21
C LEU A 986 11.86 -17.40 3.79
N ASN A 987 11.06 -16.36 3.60
CA ASN A 987 11.24 -15.06 4.21
C ASN A 987 10.20 -14.87 5.31
N ALA A 988 10.57 -14.25 6.41
CA ALA A 988 9.64 -13.87 7.48
C ALA A 988 9.95 -12.45 7.92
N GLY A 989 8.92 -11.65 8.21
CA GLY A 989 9.07 -10.26 8.64
C GLY A 989 8.21 -9.91 9.83
N ILE A 990 8.65 -8.90 10.57
CA ILE A 990 7.96 -8.29 11.70
C ILE A 990 7.79 -6.81 11.40
N GLU A 991 6.58 -6.30 11.63
CA GLU A 991 6.25 -4.88 11.54
C GLU A 991 5.79 -4.44 12.94
N PHE A 992 6.39 -3.38 13.48
CA PHE A 992 6.05 -2.82 14.78
C PHE A 992 5.85 -1.32 14.64
N SER A 993 4.75 -0.81 15.17
CA SER A 993 4.48 0.62 15.24
C SER A 993 4.02 1.02 16.64
N LEU A 994 4.42 2.21 17.06
CA LEU A 994 4.10 2.84 18.34
C LEU A 994 3.78 4.31 18.07
N PHE A 995 2.64 4.78 18.56
CA PHE A 995 2.20 6.17 18.49
C PHE A 995 1.87 6.67 19.90
N SER A 996 2.18 7.94 20.19
CA SER A 996 1.81 8.58 21.46
C SER A 996 0.32 8.91 21.53
N ASP A 997 -0.09 9.42 22.69
CA ASP A 997 -1.41 10.00 22.91
C ASP A 997 -1.71 11.14 21.90
N GLN A 998 -3.00 11.44 21.70
CA GLN A 998 -3.47 12.51 20.82
C GLN A 998 -4.78 13.14 21.35
N PHE A 999 -4.98 14.45 21.12
CA PHE A 999 -6.23 15.16 21.46
C PHE A 999 -7.35 14.86 20.46
N LEU A 1000 -8.61 15.06 20.89
CA LEU A 1000 -9.81 14.80 20.10
C LEU A 1000 -10.15 16.01 19.22
N ARG A 1001 -10.69 15.80 18.01
CA ARG A 1001 -11.26 16.91 17.22
C ARG A 1001 -12.46 17.50 17.96
N GLY A 1002 -12.57 18.82 18.04
CA GLY A 1002 -13.55 19.50 18.91
C GLY A 1002 -13.03 19.77 20.34
N ASP A 1003 -11.81 19.36 20.67
CA ASP A 1003 -11.06 19.68 21.90
C ASP A 1003 -9.77 20.45 21.55
N GLU A 1004 -9.92 21.48 20.71
CA GLU A 1004 -8.82 22.36 20.30
C GLU A 1004 -8.21 23.14 21.47
N SER A 1005 -8.91 23.32 22.59
CA SER A 1005 -8.38 23.89 23.85
C SER A 1005 -7.61 22.89 24.72
N ASN A 1006 -7.58 21.61 24.34
CA ASN A 1006 -6.81 20.55 25.01
C ASN A 1006 -7.18 20.34 26.50
N ASP A 1007 -8.42 20.67 26.88
CA ASP A 1007 -8.89 20.57 28.27
C ASP A 1007 -9.32 19.13 28.64
N LEU A 1008 -9.64 18.29 27.65
CA LEU A 1008 -10.10 16.93 27.89
C LEU A 1008 -8.95 15.89 27.93
N PRO A 1009 -9.18 14.70 28.52
CA PRO A 1009 -8.25 13.61 28.41
C PRO A 1009 -8.02 13.22 26.95
N THR A 1010 -6.76 12.98 26.60
CA THR A 1010 -6.36 12.46 25.28
C THR A 1010 -6.91 11.06 25.01
N ILE A 1011 -6.81 10.65 23.75
CA ILE A 1011 -6.87 9.26 23.32
C ILE A 1011 -5.51 8.62 23.66
N GLY A 1012 -5.53 7.44 24.27
CA GLY A 1012 -4.30 6.75 24.68
C GLY A 1012 -3.46 6.28 23.51
N GLY A 1013 -2.14 6.50 23.61
CA GLY A 1013 -1.15 6.01 22.66
C GLY A 1013 -1.11 4.48 22.60
N TYR A 1014 -0.77 3.96 21.43
CA TYR A 1014 -0.95 2.55 21.10
C TYR A 1014 0.26 1.94 20.40
N ALA A 1015 0.40 0.61 20.55
CA ALA A 1015 1.44 -0.18 19.92
C ALA A 1015 0.84 -1.40 19.22
N VAL A 1016 1.12 -1.54 17.92
CA VAL A 1016 0.64 -2.66 17.09
C VAL A 1016 1.85 -3.46 16.58
N THR A 1017 1.68 -4.76 16.48
CA THR A 1017 2.70 -5.66 15.91
C THR A 1017 2.04 -6.60 14.91
N ASN A 1018 2.63 -6.67 13.72
CA ASN A 1018 2.22 -7.57 12.65
C ASN A 1018 3.38 -8.54 12.34
N ILE A 1019 3.03 -9.71 11.80
CA ILE A 1019 3.99 -10.68 11.29
C ILE A 1019 3.58 -11.07 9.87
N LYS A 1020 4.55 -11.18 8.97
CA LYS A 1020 4.36 -11.73 7.63
C LYS A 1020 5.35 -12.87 7.38
N VAL A 1021 4.95 -13.84 6.56
CA VAL A 1021 5.76 -14.97 6.14
C VAL A 1021 5.49 -15.20 4.66
N ASN A 1022 6.54 -15.26 3.84
CA ASN A 1022 6.45 -15.56 2.41
C ASN A 1022 7.27 -16.82 2.10
N TYR A 1023 6.69 -17.73 1.31
CA TYR A 1023 7.30 -18.99 0.91
C TYR A 1023 7.23 -19.22 -0.61
N SER A 1024 8.40 -19.19 -1.24
CA SER A 1024 8.58 -19.42 -2.67
C SER A 1024 8.68 -20.91 -3.00
N PHE A 1025 7.56 -21.51 -3.40
CA PHE A 1025 7.55 -22.89 -3.89
C PHE A 1025 8.45 -23.03 -5.13
N SER A 1026 8.35 -22.08 -6.06
CA SER A 1026 9.14 -22.01 -7.30
C SER A 1026 9.28 -20.55 -7.75
N ARG A 1027 10.01 -20.28 -8.85
CA ARG A 1027 10.07 -18.94 -9.49
C ARG A 1027 8.75 -18.47 -10.12
N LYS A 1028 7.66 -19.22 -9.95
CA LYS A 1028 6.33 -18.99 -10.54
C LYS A 1028 5.19 -19.12 -9.55
N LEU A 1029 5.48 -19.44 -8.30
CA LEU A 1029 4.48 -19.72 -7.29
C LEU A 1029 5.03 -19.33 -5.92
N ASP A 1030 4.49 -18.25 -5.40
CA ASP A 1030 4.74 -17.73 -4.05
C ASP A 1030 3.47 -17.84 -3.22
N PHE A 1031 3.65 -18.07 -1.92
CA PHE A 1031 2.57 -18.18 -0.94
C PHE A 1031 2.91 -17.35 0.28
N PHE A 1032 2.01 -16.46 0.70
CA PHE A 1032 2.23 -15.64 1.89
C PHE A 1032 1.12 -15.78 2.92
N VAL A 1033 1.50 -15.50 4.17
CA VAL A 1033 0.60 -15.32 5.31
C VAL A 1033 0.98 -14.01 5.97
N ARG A 1034 0.02 -13.12 6.23
CA ARG A 1034 0.19 -11.93 7.06
C ARG A 1034 -0.82 -11.95 8.20
N VAL A 1035 -0.36 -11.66 9.40
CA VAL A 1035 -1.18 -11.53 10.61
C VAL A 1035 -0.96 -10.14 11.18
N ALA A 1036 -1.96 -9.28 11.14
CA ALA A 1036 -1.94 -7.96 11.76
C ALA A 1036 -2.44 -8.03 13.21
N ASN A 1037 -1.96 -7.09 14.04
CA ASN A 1037 -2.31 -6.99 15.45
C ASN A 1037 -2.20 -8.36 16.18
N ILE A 1038 -1.03 -9.01 16.10
CA ILE A 1038 -0.82 -10.40 16.58
C ILE A 1038 -1.17 -10.59 18.06
N PHE A 1039 -1.06 -9.51 18.85
CA PHE A 1039 -1.32 -9.48 20.28
C PHE A 1039 -2.78 -9.19 20.64
N ASP A 1040 -3.66 -8.96 19.64
CA ASP A 1040 -5.08 -8.68 19.84
C ASP A 1040 -5.32 -7.49 20.78
N ARG A 1041 -4.56 -6.41 20.54
CA ARG A 1041 -4.66 -5.19 21.34
C ARG A 1041 -5.85 -4.38 20.86
N ASP A 1042 -6.70 -3.99 21.81
CA ASP A 1042 -7.63 -2.89 21.62
C ASP A 1042 -6.86 -1.57 21.64
N TYR A 1043 -7.19 -0.66 20.73
CA TYR A 1043 -6.62 0.67 20.61
C TYR A 1043 -7.50 1.59 19.77
N GLU A 1044 -7.33 2.89 19.91
CA GLU A 1044 -8.03 3.93 19.16
C GLU A 1044 -7.01 4.82 18.47
N ASN A 1045 -7.17 5.03 17.16
CA ASN A 1045 -6.29 5.90 16.36
C ASN A 1045 -6.99 7.17 15.87
N PHE A 1046 -8.22 7.42 16.30
CA PHE A 1046 -8.97 8.63 16.01
C PHE A 1046 -10.02 8.90 17.08
N GLY A 1047 -10.45 10.15 17.23
CA GLY A 1047 -11.63 10.51 18.01
C GLY A 1047 -12.01 11.98 17.86
N LEU A 1048 -13.27 12.26 18.17
CA LEU A 1048 -13.87 13.58 18.14
C LEU A 1048 -14.86 13.76 19.31
N ILE A 1049 -15.30 15.00 19.49
CA ILE A 1049 -16.49 15.36 20.26
C ILE A 1049 -17.70 15.34 19.31
N GLY A 1050 -18.75 14.60 19.67
CA GLY A 1050 -20.04 14.52 18.96
C GLY A 1050 -21.21 14.76 19.91
N GLU A 1051 -22.46 14.61 19.45
CA GLU A 1051 -23.66 14.78 20.30
C GLU A 1051 -23.70 13.83 21.51
N SER A 1052 -24.66 14.05 22.42
CA SER A 1052 -24.99 13.08 23.46
C SER A 1052 -25.42 11.76 22.83
N PRO A 1053 -24.90 10.59 23.25
CA PRO A 1053 -25.40 9.32 22.74
C PRO A 1053 -26.77 8.93 23.34
N GLU A 1054 -27.31 9.71 24.28
CA GLU A 1054 -28.57 9.39 25.00
C GLU A 1054 -29.78 9.36 24.06
N GLU A 1055 -29.86 10.27 23.09
CA GLU A 1055 -30.90 10.34 22.06
C GLU A 1055 -31.07 9.00 21.30
N VAL A 1056 -29.96 8.30 21.02
CA VAL A 1056 -29.91 7.03 20.27
C VAL A 1056 -29.84 5.81 21.20
N LEU A 1057 -29.32 5.99 22.42
CA LEU A 1057 -29.00 4.93 23.39
C LEU A 1057 -29.28 5.41 24.84
N PRO A 1058 -30.55 5.64 25.23
CA PRO A 1058 -30.88 6.23 26.53
C PRO A 1058 -30.51 5.33 27.73
N ASP A 1059 -30.43 4.01 27.50
CA ASP A 1059 -30.02 3.01 28.51
C ASP A 1059 -28.49 2.84 28.66
N LEU A 1060 -27.67 3.68 28.01
CA LEU A 1060 -26.21 3.55 28.04
C LEU A 1060 -25.61 4.11 29.35
N GLU A 1061 -24.69 3.36 29.99
CA GLU A 1061 -24.09 3.76 31.29
C GLU A 1061 -23.03 4.87 31.19
N ASP A 1062 -22.52 5.16 29.98
CA ASP A 1062 -21.40 6.09 29.74
C ASP A 1062 -21.70 6.98 28.53
N ASN A 1063 -22.44 8.04 28.82
CA ASN A 1063 -22.97 8.98 27.83
C ASN A 1063 -22.01 10.14 27.51
N SER A 1064 -20.70 9.84 27.57
CA SER A 1064 -19.68 10.80 27.21
C SER A 1064 -19.79 11.18 25.72
N PRO A 1065 -19.78 12.48 25.35
CA PRO A 1065 -19.78 12.94 23.96
C PRO A 1065 -18.46 12.63 23.20
N ARG A 1066 -17.63 11.71 23.71
CA ARG A 1066 -16.35 11.30 23.14
C ARG A 1066 -16.54 10.11 22.23
N PHE A 1067 -16.48 10.36 20.92
CA PHE A 1067 -16.58 9.35 19.87
C PHE A 1067 -15.18 8.91 19.46
N LEU A 1068 -14.96 7.61 19.34
CA LEU A 1068 -13.64 7.03 19.08
C LEU A 1068 -13.65 6.16 17.82
N GLY A 1069 -12.60 6.31 17.00
CA GLY A 1069 -12.30 5.43 15.87
C GLY A 1069 -11.52 4.22 16.37
N SER A 1070 -12.21 3.09 16.49
CA SER A 1070 -11.61 1.84 16.96
C SER A 1070 -10.62 1.27 15.94
N GLY A 1071 -9.43 0.90 16.42
CA GLY A 1071 -8.49 0.05 15.70
C GLY A 1071 -9.01 -1.38 15.56
N SER A 1072 -8.62 -2.05 14.48
CA SER A 1072 -9.10 -3.40 14.16
C SER A 1072 -8.45 -4.49 15.04
N PRO A 1073 -9.21 -5.55 15.41
CA PRO A 1073 -8.68 -6.67 16.19
C PRO A 1073 -7.74 -7.55 15.33
N ARG A 1074 -7.14 -8.58 15.93
CA ARG A 1074 -6.22 -9.48 15.22
C ARG A 1074 -6.85 -10.05 13.95
N ALA A 1075 -6.16 -9.84 12.83
CA ALA A 1075 -6.58 -10.30 11.51
C ALA A 1075 -5.49 -11.15 10.86
N ALA A 1076 -5.90 -12.15 10.08
CA ALA A 1076 -5.00 -12.95 9.27
C ALA A 1076 -5.49 -13.03 7.82
N TRP A 1077 -4.55 -12.92 6.89
CA TRP A 1077 -4.74 -13.08 5.45
C TRP A 1077 -3.71 -14.04 4.88
N VAL A 1078 -4.13 -14.80 3.87
CA VAL A 1078 -3.33 -15.78 3.15
C VAL A 1078 -3.46 -15.49 1.66
N GLY A 1079 -2.37 -15.53 0.91
CA GLY A 1079 -2.41 -15.32 -0.52
C GLY A 1079 -1.41 -16.15 -1.31
N ILE A 1080 -1.70 -16.24 -2.61
CA ILE A 1080 -0.90 -16.96 -3.61
C ILE A 1080 -0.65 -15.99 -4.78
N SER A 1081 0.60 -15.85 -5.19
CA SER A 1081 0.97 -15.21 -6.46
C SER A 1081 1.46 -16.26 -7.47
N LEU A 1082 1.04 -16.11 -8.72
CA LEU A 1082 1.35 -16.98 -9.85
C LEU A 1082 1.93 -16.18 -11.02
N LEU A 1083 3.17 -16.50 -11.42
CA LEU A 1083 3.85 -15.89 -12.56
C LEU A 1083 3.84 -16.82 -13.78
N PHE A 1084 3.42 -16.32 -14.95
CA PHE A 1084 3.12 -17.15 -16.13
C PHE A 1084 4.20 -17.17 -17.22
#